data_AF-A0A5A8CND8-F1
#
_entry.id   AF-A0A5A8CND8-F1
#
_cell.length_a   1.000
_cell.length_b   1.000
_cell.length_c   1.000
_cell.angle_alpha   90.00
_cell.angle_beta   90.00
_cell.angle_gamma   90.00
#
_symmetry.space_group_name_H-M   'P 1'
#
loop_
_entity.id
_entity.type
_entity.pdbx_description
1 polymer ?
#
loop_
_entity_poly.entity_id
_entity_poly.type
_entity_poly.pdbx_seq_one_letter_code
_entity_poly.pdbx_strand_id
1 'polypeptide(L)'
;MGTRGVKSFSGDLVNRIKAGQVPFPLKRNCMTLEDDVWPIMRDFATFQPATSHGEFEVWGYHEEHRALPFLFGERESTPEAPAVAAAASEQAAAPVPGPEPAAATAGSQPDLLPGQVHPHTRQLARFAGGFIVLPSDKAAHQRFAAVTDFFTEDVRMRARRANEADCPAELWRTPSVAGRAVARALRKYGEISQFSLRHALFAQVAGCNVFKPEAAKAVYQLFGATAVLDMSAGWGDRLLGALGTASVTRYLGFDPNTSLRDGHSGMVSEFARATGRDTAGFEVRYEPFEEADLGQETFDVAFSSPPFFDLELYRSASAEDRQSSTDYPEFAAWRERFLFAAMRKQWDALRPGGHCCIFINDILKHLICRDLLEFAARSLPGCVFEGVVGLCAEAAPRVRPIWVWRKAAPIADGVPDDATPHEAPCGPGRGAKAYALVKAAPRQQRINPWAGDAAPQRALEAVARSSNPVMVLADATAKSPDAEKPDVTVTVIHDDELPGGTKQRALTAFMRFTVDAARKSGTPDSVKHEFVYAGPIQGFAQIALGVCAHATGTVGTSFVDRAPARSPLTDFSEAVGTTVREVGTEDDHAKLWQVEATAESYAKRRNLLAPGTCHVVPFGLDHPDFNRLLREAILSAMPPSLREKPPRRLWLVAGSGTILKTLATIWPETYFLVVQVGKEIPRLTMKRVPHFWAFKAPMPFESPADPQEMPPYPSVTNYDAKLWGFVRRYAEPGDFVWNVGRDPPAPASAQPQE
;
A
#
# COMPACT_ATOMS: atom_id res chain seq x y z
N MET A 1 33.01 -51.17 -11.07
CA MET A 1 31.88 -51.54 -11.96
C MET A 1 31.98 -50.75 -13.26
N GLY A 2 31.72 -51.37 -14.42
CA GLY A 2 31.81 -50.69 -15.71
C GLY A 2 30.66 -49.72 -15.99
N THR A 3 30.89 -48.74 -16.88
CA THR A 3 29.95 -47.65 -17.21
C THR A 3 28.58 -48.08 -17.73
N ARG A 4 28.44 -49.31 -18.26
CA ARG A 4 27.14 -49.91 -18.63
C ARG A 4 26.28 -50.27 -17.41
N GLY A 5 26.86 -50.84 -16.36
CA GLY A 5 26.11 -51.29 -15.17
C GLY A 5 25.54 -50.13 -14.34
N VAL A 6 26.28 -49.02 -14.26
CA VAL A 6 25.80 -47.80 -13.57
C VAL A 6 24.59 -47.19 -14.29
N LYS A 7 24.56 -47.25 -15.63
CA LYS A 7 23.43 -46.73 -16.43
C LYS A 7 22.16 -47.59 -16.28
N SER A 8 22.26 -48.92 -16.28
CA SER A 8 21.07 -49.78 -16.09
C SER A 8 20.51 -49.69 -14.67
N PHE A 9 21.37 -49.68 -13.65
CA PHE A 9 20.96 -49.48 -12.25
C PHE A 9 20.26 -48.13 -12.03
N SER A 10 20.79 -47.06 -12.62
CA SER A 10 20.16 -45.74 -12.54
C SER A 10 18.78 -45.71 -13.20
N GLY A 11 18.60 -46.42 -14.33
CA GLY A 11 17.31 -46.52 -15.02
C GLY A 11 16.27 -47.30 -14.23
N ASP A 12 16.65 -48.44 -13.64
CA ASP A 12 15.77 -49.22 -12.76
C ASP A 12 15.31 -48.40 -11.54
N LEU A 13 16.25 -47.76 -10.84
CA LEU A 13 15.94 -46.94 -9.67
C LEU A 13 14.96 -45.81 -10.00
N VAL A 14 15.11 -45.15 -11.15
CA VAL A 14 14.17 -44.10 -11.61
C VAL A 14 12.78 -44.65 -11.90
N ASN A 15 12.67 -45.85 -12.49
CA ASN A 15 11.39 -46.50 -12.71
C ASN A 15 10.71 -46.87 -11.37
N ARG A 16 11.48 -47.33 -10.39
CA ARG A 16 10.98 -47.64 -9.03
C ARG A 16 10.53 -46.39 -8.28
N ILE A 17 11.24 -45.26 -8.42
CA ILE A 17 10.80 -43.94 -7.90
C ILE A 17 9.49 -43.52 -8.55
N LYS A 18 9.38 -43.59 -9.89
CA LYS A 18 8.15 -43.28 -10.63
C LYS A 18 6.97 -44.14 -10.17
N ALA A 19 7.20 -45.42 -9.91
CA ALA A 19 6.20 -46.36 -9.43
C ALA A 19 5.86 -46.22 -7.92
N GLY A 20 6.42 -45.22 -7.22
CA GLY A 20 6.20 -45.00 -5.79
C GLY A 20 6.88 -46.02 -4.86
N GLN A 21 7.66 -46.94 -5.40
CA GLN A 21 8.36 -48.00 -4.64
C GLN A 21 9.60 -47.48 -3.89
N VAL A 22 10.03 -46.24 -4.16
CA VAL A 22 11.05 -45.53 -3.40
C VAL A 22 10.39 -44.26 -2.85
N PRO A 23 10.22 -44.14 -1.52
CA PRO A 23 9.54 -43.00 -0.93
C PRO A 23 10.34 -41.70 -1.15
N PHE A 24 9.70 -40.56 -0.87
CA PHE A 24 10.41 -39.29 -0.84
C PHE A 24 11.54 -39.35 0.22
N PRO A 25 12.77 -38.90 -0.10
CA PRO A 25 13.87 -38.97 0.85
C PRO A 25 13.72 -37.87 1.90
N LEU A 26 13.10 -38.18 3.03
CA LEU A 26 12.88 -37.25 4.15
C LEU A 26 14.14 -37.09 5.02
N LYS A 27 14.29 -35.90 5.61
CA LYS A 27 15.34 -35.50 6.56
C LYS A 27 15.33 -36.39 7.80
N ARG A 28 14.15 -36.74 8.33
CA ARG A 28 13.99 -37.69 9.45
C ARG A 28 14.49 -39.10 9.16
N ASN A 29 14.64 -39.48 7.89
CA ASN A 29 15.24 -40.76 7.49
C ASN A 29 16.78 -40.69 7.39
N CYS A 30 17.37 -39.53 7.71
CA CYS A 30 18.81 -39.27 7.64
C CYS A 30 19.43 -38.93 9.01
N MET A 31 18.64 -39.01 10.09
CA MET A 31 19.00 -38.57 11.45
C MET A 31 18.29 -39.45 12.48
N THR A 32 18.89 -39.68 13.66
CA THR A 32 18.22 -40.32 14.81
C THR A 32 17.73 -39.26 15.82
N LEU A 33 16.72 -39.62 16.61
CA LEU A 33 16.17 -38.70 17.62
C LEU A 33 17.18 -38.43 18.74
N GLU A 34 17.82 -39.48 19.26
CA GLU A 34 18.69 -39.39 20.45
C GLU A 34 20.11 -38.88 20.12
N ASP A 35 20.70 -39.29 18.99
CA ASP A 35 22.10 -38.97 18.63
C ASP A 35 22.23 -37.67 17.82
N ASP A 36 21.23 -37.32 17.00
CA ASP A 36 21.28 -36.11 16.16
C ASP A 36 20.36 -34.99 16.66
N VAL A 37 19.06 -35.28 16.90
CA VAL A 37 18.05 -34.24 17.18
C VAL A 37 18.14 -33.71 18.60
N TRP A 38 18.21 -34.58 19.62
CA TRP A 38 18.31 -34.17 21.02
C TRP A 38 19.54 -33.29 21.33
N PRO A 39 20.76 -33.55 20.79
CA PRO A 39 21.88 -32.62 20.92
C PRO A 39 21.63 -31.26 20.28
N ILE A 40 20.92 -31.20 19.15
CA ILE A 40 20.53 -29.93 18.53
C ILE A 40 19.51 -29.19 19.40
N MET A 41 18.54 -29.88 20.02
CA MET A 41 17.59 -29.27 20.96
C MET A 41 18.29 -28.69 22.20
N ARG A 42 19.22 -29.44 22.81
CA ARG A 42 20.02 -28.99 23.96
C ARG A 42 20.88 -27.77 23.62
N ASP A 43 21.52 -27.79 22.47
CA ASP A 43 22.29 -26.66 21.95
C ASP A 43 21.37 -25.45 21.69
N PHE A 44 20.20 -25.66 21.07
CA PHE A 44 19.25 -24.59 20.81
C PHE A 44 18.67 -23.95 22.07
N ALA A 45 18.49 -24.73 23.15
CA ALA A 45 18.04 -24.21 24.45
C ALA A 45 19.03 -23.18 25.02
N THR A 46 20.34 -23.45 24.94
CA THR A 46 21.40 -22.57 25.48
C THR A 46 21.89 -21.53 24.48
N PHE A 47 21.75 -21.77 23.18
CA PHE A 47 22.15 -20.90 22.08
C PHE A 47 21.65 -19.46 22.29
N GLN A 48 22.50 -18.48 22.01
CA GLN A 48 22.15 -17.06 22.03
C GLN A 48 22.25 -16.52 20.60
N PRO A 49 21.13 -16.18 19.94
CA PRO A 49 21.16 -15.55 18.63
C PRO A 49 21.85 -14.18 18.71
N ALA A 50 22.66 -13.87 17.71
CA ALA A 50 23.23 -12.54 17.58
C ALA A 50 22.13 -11.53 17.23
N THR A 51 22.26 -10.33 17.79
CA THR A 51 21.60 -9.12 17.29
C THR A 51 22.68 -8.17 16.80
N SER A 52 22.41 -7.42 15.74
CA SER A 52 23.34 -6.40 15.24
C SER A 52 22.64 -5.08 15.02
N HIS A 53 23.41 -4.00 15.20
CA HIS A 53 22.97 -2.64 14.96
C HIS A 53 23.70 -2.08 13.74
N GLY A 54 22.95 -1.59 12.77
CA GLY A 54 23.48 -1.02 11.53
C GLY A 54 22.35 -0.66 10.59
N GLU A 55 22.51 0.43 9.82
CA GLU A 55 21.47 0.88 8.89
C GLU A 55 21.15 -0.22 7.86
N PHE A 56 19.86 -0.45 7.63
CA PHE A 56 19.38 -1.38 6.61
C PHE A 56 18.17 -0.82 5.87
N GLU A 57 17.93 -1.38 4.69
CA GLU A 57 16.79 -1.05 3.84
C GLU A 57 15.85 -2.24 3.79
N VAL A 58 14.54 -1.98 3.93
CA VAL A 58 13.50 -3.01 4.01
C VAL A 58 13.24 -3.58 2.61
N TRP A 59 13.46 -4.88 2.44
CA TRP A 59 13.27 -5.59 1.17
C TRP A 59 11.99 -6.45 1.16
N GLY A 60 11.27 -6.38 0.04
CA GLY A 60 9.94 -6.96 -0.11
C GLY A 60 8.82 -6.08 0.44
N TYR A 61 9.06 -4.77 0.47
CA TYR A 61 8.06 -3.72 0.56
C TYR A 61 8.17 -2.86 -0.71
N HIS A 62 7.08 -2.64 -1.44
CA HIS A 62 7.09 -1.98 -2.75
C HIS A 62 6.52 -0.55 -2.69
N GLU A 63 7.41 0.43 -2.58
CA GLU A 63 7.09 1.84 -2.30
C GLU A 63 6.63 2.67 -3.53
N GLU A 64 6.37 2.06 -4.70
CA GLU A 64 5.89 2.78 -5.91
C GLU A 64 4.51 3.46 -5.72
N HIS A 65 3.83 3.21 -4.59
CA HIS A 65 2.61 3.91 -4.19
C HIS A 65 2.75 4.48 -2.76
N ARG A 66 2.98 5.81 -2.72
CA ARG A 66 3.15 6.65 -1.51
C ARG A 66 2.14 6.36 -0.39
N ALA A 67 2.63 6.08 0.82
CA ALA A 67 2.16 6.60 2.12
C ALA A 67 2.62 5.69 3.28
N LEU A 68 3.46 6.20 4.20
CA LEU A 68 3.60 5.65 5.57
C LEU A 68 3.85 6.75 6.66
N PRO A 69 3.10 7.87 6.73
CA PRO A 69 3.39 8.93 7.71
C PRO A 69 2.77 8.68 9.11
N PHE A 70 1.81 7.75 9.23
CA PHE A 70 1.13 7.37 10.48
C PHE A 70 1.96 6.50 11.46
N LEU A 71 3.14 6.03 11.04
CA LEU A 71 3.95 5.09 11.82
C LEU A 71 4.85 5.78 12.87
N PHE A 72 5.11 7.09 12.75
CA PHE A 72 6.15 7.78 13.54
C PHE A 72 5.64 8.67 14.68
N GLY A 73 4.35 8.62 15.00
CA GLY A 73 3.81 9.36 16.14
C GLY A 73 3.66 10.87 15.93
N GLU A 74 3.93 11.41 14.73
CA GLU A 74 3.14 12.54 14.28
C GLU A 74 1.70 12.03 14.12
N ARG A 75 0.78 12.49 15.00
CA ARG A 75 -0.54 11.87 15.14
C ARG A 75 -1.40 12.08 13.88
N GLU A 76 -1.47 11.02 13.09
CA GLU A 76 -2.04 10.97 11.74
C GLU A 76 -3.02 9.81 11.51
N SER A 77 -3.80 9.98 10.43
CA SER A 77 -4.24 8.98 9.44
C SER A 77 -5.00 9.76 8.33
N THR A 78 -5.31 9.33 7.10
CA THR A 78 -5.45 8.03 6.41
C THR A 78 -6.78 7.28 6.69
N PRO A 79 -7.67 7.12 5.70
CA PRO A 79 -8.22 5.80 5.29
C PRO A 79 -7.77 5.34 3.89
N GLU A 80 -8.05 4.07 3.56
CA GLU A 80 -7.47 3.32 2.44
C GLU A 80 -8.53 2.56 1.62
N ALA A 81 -8.16 2.18 0.39
CA ALA A 81 -8.73 1.03 -0.36
C ALA A 81 -10.24 1.10 -0.73
N PRO A 82 -10.81 0.11 -1.48
CA PRO A 82 -10.18 -1.05 -2.15
C PRO A 82 -10.41 -1.20 -3.67
N ALA A 83 -9.96 -2.37 -4.16
CA ALA A 83 -10.18 -3.08 -5.43
C ALA A 83 -11.68 -3.19 -5.87
N VAL A 84 -12.13 -3.89 -6.94
CA VAL A 84 -12.03 -5.31 -7.39
C VAL A 84 -12.59 -5.35 -8.85
N ALA A 85 -11.92 -5.85 -9.90
CA ALA A 85 -11.86 -7.22 -10.51
C ALA A 85 -13.04 -7.65 -11.43
N ALA A 86 -12.83 -8.75 -12.20
CA ALA A 86 -13.74 -9.49 -13.12
C ALA A 86 -14.23 -8.78 -14.44
N ALA A 87 -14.52 -9.45 -15.57
CA ALA A 87 -14.17 -10.80 -16.10
C ALA A 87 -14.55 -10.94 -17.62
N ALA A 88 -14.04 -12.00 -18.30
CA ALA A 88 -14.57 -12.65 -19.54
C ALA A 88 -14.57 -11.86 -20.89
N SER A 89 -14.57 -12.46 -22.09
CA SER A 89 -14.21 -13.82 -22.61
C SER A 89 -14.25 -13.86 -24.16
N GLU A 90 -13.42 -14.71 -24.81
CA GLU A 90 -13.60 -15.26 -26.20
C GLU A 90 -13.61 -14.27 -27.41
N GLN A 91 -13.27 -14.60 -28.68
CA GLN A 91 -12.70 -15.74 -29.43
C GLN A 91 -12.18 -15.15 -30.80
N ALA A 92 -11.44 -15.82 -31.72
CA ALA A 92 -10.25 -16.69 -31.66
C ALA A 92 -9.77 -17.00 -33.11
N ALA A 93 -8.48 -16.80 -33.47
CA ALA A 93 -7.92 -17.23 -34.78
C ALA A 93 -6.39 -17.49 -34.75
N ALA A 94 -6.00 -18.64 -35.29
CA ALA A 94 -4.68 -19.32 -35.25
C ALA A 94 -3.80 -19.01 -36.51
N PRO A 95 -2.70 -19.75 -36.83
CA PRO A 95 -1.59 -20.33 -36.03
C PRO A 95 -0.16 -20.08 -36.66
N VAL A 96 0.86 -20.87 -36.23
CA VAL A 96 2.13 -21.25 -36.94
C VAL A 96 3.35 -20.29 -36.78
N PRO A 97 4.62 -20.77 -36.69
CA PRO A 97 5.21 -21.93 -35.99
C PRO A 97 6.32 -21.52 -34.98
N GLY A 98 6.89 -22.48 -34.23
CA GLY A 98 8.06 -22.24 -33.37
C GLY A 98 9.43 -22.43 -34.06
N PRO A 99 10.53 -22.08 -33.37
CA PRO A 99 11.68 -22.98 -33.30
C PRO A 99 12.19 -23.27 -31.86
N GLU A 100 13.19 -24.14 -31.78
CA GLU A 100 13.60 -24.98 -30.66
C GLU A 100 14.33 -24.30 -29.47
N PRO A 101 14.43 -24.98 -28.30
CA PRO A 101 14.89 -24.37 -27.04
C PRO A 101 16.42 -24.35 -26.88
N ALA A 102 16.98 -23.17 -26.63
CA ALA A 102 18.38 -23.00 -26.22
C ALA A 102 18.57 -23.26 -24.71
N ALA A 103 19.57 -24.10 -24.41
CA ALA A 103 20.18 -24.43 -23.11
C ALA A 103 19.67 -23.69 -21.84
N ALA A 104 19.06 -24.44 -20.92
CA ALA A 104 18.75 -23.98 -19.57
C ALA A 104 20.02 -23.79 -18.71
N THR A 105 20.44 -22.53 -18.56
CA THR A 105 21.28 -22.10 -17.43
C THR A 105 20.45 -22.16 -16.14
N ALA A 106 21.12 -22.26 -14.98
CA ALA A 106 20.46 -22.29 -13.69
C ALA A 106 19.74 -20.95 -13.42
N GLY A 107 18.41 -20.95 -13.60
CA GLY A 107 17.60 -19.76 -13.47
C GLY A 107 17.67 -19.17 -12.06
N SER A 108 18.34 -18.02 -11.96
CA SER A 108 18.07 -17.04 -10.91
C SER A 108 16.58 -16.70 -10.88
N GLN A 109 16.10 -16.15 -9.76
CA GLN A 109 14.84 -15.40 -9.80
C GLN A 109 14.96 -14.32 -10.89
N PRO A 110 13.91 -14.02 -11.66
CA PRO A 110 13.98 -12.95 -12.64
C PRO A 110 14.33 -11.65 -11.91
N ASP A 111 15.51 -11.11 -12.20
CA ASP A 111 15.95 -9.82 -11.71
C ASP A 111 15.05 -8.75 -12.33
N LEU A 112 14.05 -8.32 -11.56
CA LEU A 112 13.34 -7.08 -11.83
C LEU A 112 14.33 -5.92 -11.76
N LEU A 113 14.24 -5.03 -12.75
CA LEU A 113 15.24 -4.01 -13.07
C LEU A 113 15.67 -3.19 -11.82
N PRO A 114 16.95 -2.78 -11.72
CA PRO A 114 17.44 -1.97 -10.61
C PRO A 114 16.87 -0.55 -10.66
N GLY A 115 15.68 -0.37 -10.08
CA GLY A 115 15.09 0.93 -9.77
C GLY A 115 15.87 1.64 -8.66
N GLN A 116 15.94 2.98 -8.73
CA GLN A 116 16.74 3.78 -7.81
C GLN A 116 16.19 3.75 -6.37
N VAL A 117 17.10 3.70 -5.41
CA VAL A 117 16.85 3.57 -3.96
C VAL A 117 16.26 4.86 -3.38
N HIS A 118 15.29 4.73 -2.44
CA HIS A 118 14.56 5.86 -1.85
C HIS A 118 14.75 5.94 -0.30
N PRO A 119 14.93 7.15 0.29
CA PRO A 119 15.34 7.31 1.69
C PRO A 119 14.30 6.97 2.78
N HIS A 120 13.02 6.75 2.46
CA HIS A 120 11.97 6.55 3.48
C HIS A 120 12.00 5.17 4.15
N THR A 121 12.44 4.12 3.44
CA THR A 121 12.66 2.78 4.02
C THR A 121 13.59 2.79 5.25
N ARG A 122 14.52 3.76 5.33
CA ARG A 122 15.45 3.93 6.46
C ARG A 122 14.84 4.55 7.70
N GLN A 123 13.71 5.25 7.59
CA GLN A 123 12.97 5.74 8.76
C GLN A 123 12.21 4.58 9.42
N LEU A 124 11.58 3.71 8.62
CA LEU A 124 10.77 2.57 9.06
C LEU A 124 11.58 1.48 9.76
N ALA A 125 12.81 1.30 9.32
CA ALA A 125 13.79 0.35 9.86
C ALA A 125 14.30 0.70 11.27
N ARG A 126 13.81 1.78 11.90
CA ARG A 126 14.18 2.17 13.27
C ARG A 126 13.22 1.57 14.29
N PHE A 127 13.69 0.59 15.06
CA PHE A 127 13.03 0.07 16.25
C PHE A 127 13.78 0.49 17.52
N ALA A 128 13.07 0.92 18.56
CA ALA A 128 13.65 1.48 19.79
C ALA A 128 14.67 2.62 19.55
N GLY A 129 14.46 3.42 18.49
CA GLY A 129 15.31 4.57 18.12
C GLY A 129 16.57 4.21 17.31
N GLY A 130 16.84 2.93 17.04
CA GLY A 130 17.98 2.47 16.26
C GLY A 130 17.60 1.38 15.27
N PHE A 131 18.54 0.93 14.44
CA PHE A 131 18.31 -0.21 13.56
C PHE A 131 18.64 -1.49 14.31
N ILE A 132 17.71 -2.46 14.34
CA ILE A 132 17.97 -3.81 14.87
C ILE A 132 17.84 -4.82 13.73
N VAL A 133 18.92 -5.55 13.49
CA VAL A 133 18.99 -6.66 12.54
C VAL A 133 19.19 -7.96 13.30
N LEU A 134 18.42 -8.97 12.90
CA LEU A 134 18.60 -10.38 13.23
C LEU A 134 19.40 -11.02 12.08
N PRO A 135 20.73 -11.15 12.19
CA PRO A 135 21.52 -11.89 11.22
C PRO A 135 21.19 -13.38 11.31
N SER A 136 20.80 -13.98 10.19
CA SER A 136 20.72 -15.44 10.07
C SER A 136 22.07 -15.99 9.63
N ASP A 137 22.75 -16.65 10.56
CA ASP A 137 23.83 -17.60 10.28
C ASP A 137 23.23 -18.82 9.58
N LYS A 138 23.71 -19.13 8.38
CA LYS A 138 23.22 -20.23 7.55
C LYS A 138 23.53 -21.61 8.14
N ALA A 139 24.65 -21.77 8.84
CA ALA A 139 25.00 -23.03 9.51
C ALA A 139 24.10 -23.24 10.73
N ALA A 140 23.89 -22.21 11.56
CA ALA A 140 22.94 -22.24 12.66
C ALA A 140 21.51 -22.52 12.16
N HIS A 141 21.06 -21.81 11.13
CA HIS A 141 19.74 -22.03 10.52
C HIS A 141 19.57 -23.47 10.01
N GLN A 142 20.53 -23.99 9.24
CA GLN A 142 20.48 -25.35 8.71
C GLN A 142 20.52 -26.42 9.81
N ARG A 143 21.15 -26.13 10.95
CA ARG A 143 21.19 -27.01 12.12
C ARG A 143 19.85 -26.99 12.86
N PHE A 144 19.32 -25.82 13.21
CA PHE A 144 18.10 -25.73 14.02
C PHE A 144 16.83 -26.04 13.24
N ALA A 145 16.72 -25.64 11.97
CA ALA A 145 15.61 -26.03 11.11
C ALA A 145 15.57 -27.55 10.83
N ALA A 146 16.66 -28.29 11.06
CA ALA A 146 16.64 -29.75 11.00
C ALA A 146 15.76 -30.38 12.09
N VAL A 147 15.52 -29.69 13.22
CA VAL A 147 14.55 -30.11 14.24
C VAL A 147 13.13 -29.99 13.69
N THR A 148 12.75 -28.82 13.13
CA THR A 148 11.45 -28.66 12.46
C THR A 148 11.25 -29.71 11.37
N ASP A 149 12.25 -29.87 10.48
CA ASP A 149 12.20 -30.85 9.38
C ASP A 149 12.09 -32.30 9.86
N PHE A 150 12.57 -32.64 11.07
CA PHE A 150 12.41 -33.97 11.62
C PHE A 150 10.93 -34.30 11.91
N PHE A 151 10.17 -33.32 12.41
CA PHE A 151 8.79 -33.50 12.87
C PHE A 151 7.73 -33.23 11.80
N THR A 152 7.91 -32.23 10.92
CA THR A 152 6.83 -31.78 10.01
C THR A 152 7.20 -31.74 8.53
N GLU A 153 8.41 -32.16 8.12
CA GLU A 153 8.82 -32.10 6.71
C GLU A 153 7.90 -32.91 5.79
N ASP A 154 7.38 -34.07 6.22
CA ASP A 154 6.55 -34.90 5.32
C ASP A 154 5.23 -34.21 4.96
N VAL A 155 4.66 -33.40 5.86
CA VAL A 155 3.54 -32.51 5.56
C VAL A 155 4.00 -31.39 4.63
N ARG A 156 5.14 -30.75 4.92
CA ARG A 156 5.71 -29.65 4.13
C ARG A 156 6.07 -30.05 2.69
N MET A 157 6.47 -31.30 2.45
CA MET A 157 6.77 -31.83 1.12
C MET A 157 5.52 -32.19 0.31
N ARG A 158 4.34 -32.26 0.95
CA ARG A 158 3.03 -32.36 0.28
C ARG A 158 2.46 -30.99 -0.09
N ALA A 159 2.96 -29.89 0.49
CA ALA A 159 2.59 -28.53 0.14
C ALA A 159 3.28 -28.05 -1.16
N ARG A 160 2.58 -27.25 -1.96
CA ARG A 160 3.01 -26.75 -3.27
C ARG A 160 3.29 -25.25 -3.21
N ARG A 161 4.42 -24.82 -3.74
CA ARG A 161 4.71 -23.40 -3.99
C ARG A 161 4.09 -22.96 -5.32
N ALA A 162 3.53 -21.76 -5.40
CA ALA A 162 2.75 -21.32 -6.57
C ALA A 162 3.53 -21.27 -7.89
N ASN A 163 4.85 -21.06 -7.83
CA ASN A 163 5.74 -21.06 -8.99
C ASN A 163 6.27 -22.47 -9.38
N GLU A 164 5.86 -23.52 -8.68
CA GLU A 164 6.18 -24.91 -8.99
C GLU A 164 4.99 -25.61 -9.63
N ALA A 165 5.26 -26.60 -10.49
CA ALA A 165 4.21 -27.35 -11.19
C ALA A 165 3.39 -28.23 -10.23
N ASP A 166 4.04 -28.81 -9.21
CA ASP A 166 3.39 -29.62 -8.17
C ASP A 166 4.18 -29.53 -6.85
N CYS A 167 3.76 -30.24 -5.79
CA CYS A 167 4.51 -30.32 -4.55
C CYS A 167 5.77 -31.22 -4.68
N PRO A 168 6.80 -31.04 -3.81
CA PRO A 168 8.03 -31.82 -3.87
C PRO A 168 7.84 -33.34 -3.85
N ALA A 169 6.85 -33.85 -3.11
CA ALA A 169 6.53 -35.27 -3.03
C ALA A 169 6.09 -35.88 -4.38
N GLU A 170 5.32 -35.12 -5.18
CA GLU A 170 4.90 -35.56 -6.53
C GLU A 170 5.95 -35.28 -7.60
N LEU A 171 6.64 -34.13 -7.51
CA LEU A 171 7.76 -33.82 -8.41
C LEU A 171 8.88 -34.87 -8.31
N TRP A 172 9.13 -35.45 -7.12
CA TRP A 172 10.04 -36.57 -6.94
C TRP A 172 9.72 -37.78 -7.83
N ARG A 173 8.44 -38.10 -8.04
CA ARG A 173 7.99 -39.22 -8.88
C ARG A 173 8.14 -38.95 -10.38
N THR A 174 8.42 -37.71 -10.79
CA THR A 174 8.62 -37.35 -12.19
C THR A 174 9.94 -37.92 -12.71
N PRO A 175 9.96 -38.75 -13.78
CA PRO A 175 11.18 -39.45 -14.22
C PRO A 175 12.38 -38.54 -14.53
N SER A 176 12.14 -37.32 -15.02
CA SER A 176 13.20 -36.35 -15.31
C SER A 176 13.81 -35.75 -14.04
N VAL A 177 13.01 -35.52 -12.99
CA VAL A 177 13.46 -35.03 -11.67
C VAL A 177 14.21 -36.15 -10.95
N ALA A 178 13.61 -37.34 -10.86
CA ALA A 178 14.22 -38.53 -10.28
C ALA A 178 15.57 -38.85 -10.95
N GLY A 179 15.61 -38.90 -12.29
CA GLY A 179 16.82 -39.20 -13.05
C GLY A 179 17.95 -38.19 -12.84
N ARG A 180 17.64 -36.88 -12.81
CA ARG A 180 18.64 -35.86 -12.49
C ARG A 180 19.11 -35.93 -11.04
N ALA A 181 18.22 -36.24 -10.09
CA ALA A 181 18.57 -36.41 -8.68
C ALA A 181 19.50 -37.63 -8.47
N VAL A 182 19.15 -38.80 -8.99
CA VAL A 182 20.00 -40.01 -8.98
C VAL A 182 21.36 -39.73 -9.62
N ALA A 183 21.38 -39.10 -10.80
CA ALA A 183 22.62 -38.76 -11.48
C ALA A 183 23.48 -37.72 -10.74
N ARG A 184 22.87 -36.79 -10.00
CA ARG A 184 23.57 -35.80 -9.17
C ARG A 184 24.07 -36.41 -7.85
N ALA A 185 23.30 -37.33 -7.26
CA ALA A 185 23.70 -38.09 -6.07
C ALA A 185 24.98 -38.90 -6.35
N LEU A 186 24.96 -39.75 -7.38
CA LEU A 186 26.13 -40.51 -7.83
C LEU A 186 27.33 -39.62 -8.17
N ARG A 187 27.10 -38.49 -8.87
CA ARG A 187 28.19 -37.59 -9.30
C ARG A 187 28.83 -36.81 -8.14
N LYS A 188 28.04 -36.38 -7.15
CA LYS A 188 28.52 -35.52 -6.06
C LYS A 188 28.99 -36.32 -4.85
N TYR A 189 28.35 -37.45 -4.56
CA TYR A 189 28.57 -38.23 -3.34
C TYR A 189 29.15 -39.63 -3.62
N GLY A 190 29.15 -40.11 -4.87
CA GLY A 190 29.60 -41.46 -5.24
C GLY A 190 28.59 -42.58 -4.94
N GLU A 191 27.50 -42.27 -4.23
CA GLU A 191 26.56 -43.25 -3.66
C GLU A 191 25.08 -42.86 -3.84
N ILE A 192 24.21 -43.84 -3.65
CA ILE A 192 22.76 -43.66 -3.48
C ILE A 192 22.39 -44.01 -2.03
N SER A 193 22.04 -42.99 -1.26
CA SER A 193 21.55 -43.07 0.11
C SER A 193 20.39 -42.08 0.30
N GLN A 194 19.65 -42.16 1.41
CA GLN A 194 18.62 -41.16 1.73
C GLN A 194 19.21 -39.74 1.74
N PHE A 195 20.40 -39.61 2.35
CA PHE A 195 21.18 -38.38 2.37
C PHE A 195 21.56 -37.89 0.98
N SER A 196 22.18 -38.73 0.14
CA SER A 196 22.66 -38.28 -1.18
C SER A 196 21.51 -37.93 -2.12
N LEU A 197 20.37 -38.63 -2.03
CA LEU A 197 19.13 -38.31 -2.76
C LEU A 197 18.48 -37.01 -2.25
N ARG A 198 18.30 -36.83 -0.92
CA ARG A 198 17.78 -35.58 -0.31
C ARG A 198 18.58 -34.36 -0.77
N HIS A 199 19.91 -34.43 -0.68
CA HIS A 199 20.77 -33.32 -1.09
C HIS A 199 20.84 -33.10 -2.61
N ALA A 200 20.62 -34.14 -3.42
CA ALA A 200 20.56 -34.01 -4.88
C ALA A 200 19.21 -33.46 -5.39
N LEU A 201 18.11 -33.77 -4.69
CA LEU A 201 16.75 -33.33 -5.03
C LEU A 201 16.52 -31.85 -4.67
N PHE A 202 16.95 -31.41 -3.49
CA PHE A 202 16.77 -30.03 -3.02
C PHE A 202 17.54 -28.97 -3.85
N ALA A 203 18.46 -29.39 -4.71
CA ALA A 203 19.11 -28.52 -5.68
C ALA A 203 18.31 -28.32 -6.98
N GLN A 204 17.07 -28.85 -7.05
CA GLN A 204 16.27 -28.92 -8.29
C GLN A 204 14.77 -28.64 -8.11
N VAL A 205 14.25 -28.76 -6.88
CA VAL A 205 12.83 -28.59 -6.57
C VAL A 205 12.72 -27.65 -5.38
N ALA A 206 11.95 -26.56 -5.50
CA ALA A 206 11.68 -25.67 -4.38
C ALA A 206 10.53 -26.21 -3.53
N GLY A 207 10.73 -26.28 -2.21
CA GLY A 207 9.65 -26.51 -1.25
C GLY A 207 9.05 -25.20 -0.72
N CYS A 208 7.95 -25.32 0.03
CA CYS A 208 7.48 -24.23 0.89
C CYS A 208 8.53 -23.92 1.97
N ASN A 209 8.68 -22.66 2.34
CA ASN A 209 9.78 -22.23 3.21
C ASN A 209 9.47 -22.53 4.69
N VAL A 210 10.51 -22.79 5.47
CA VAL A 210 10.47 -22.75 6.94
C VAL A 210 10.78 -21.34 7.42
N PHE A 211 10.22 -20.95 8.56
CA PHE A 211 10.71 -19.77 9.27
C PHE A 211 12.05 -20.12 9.94
N LYS A 212 12.71 -19.14 10.55
CA LYS A 212 14.02 -19.31 11.20
C LYS A 212 13.83 -19.49 12.71
N PRO A 213 14.01 -20.70 13.29
CA PRO A 213 13.82 -20.90 14.73
C PRO A 213 14.73 -19.97 15.55
N GLU A 214 15.98 -19.76 15.10
CA GLU A 214 16.94 -18.88 15.74
C GLU A 214 16.52 -17.41 15.73
N ALA A 215 15.84 -16.96 14.66
CA ALA A 215 15.29 -15.61 14.60
C ALA A 215 14.03 -15.48 15.46
N ALA A 216 13.18 -16.51 15.53
CA ALA A 216 12.02 -16.51 16.43
C ALA A 216 12.47 -16.41 17.90
N LYS A 217 13.47 -17.19 18.30
CA LYS A 217 14.12 -17.07 19.61
C LYS A 217 14.66 -15.66 19.86
N ALA A 218 15.33 -15.05 18.87
CA ALA A 218 15.83 -13.68 18.99
C ALA A 218 14.71 -12.65 19.21
N VAL A 219 13.57 -12.79 18.52
CA VAL A 219 12.37 -11.95 18.73
C VAL A 219 11.85 -12.13 20.16
N TYR A 220 11.65 -13.36 20.63
CA TYR A 220 11.14 -13.60 21.99
C TYR A 220 12.07 -13.04 23.07
N GLN A 221 13.39 -13.13 22.88
CA GLN A 221 14.36 -12.52 23.78
C GLN A 221 14.36 -10.99 23.72
N LEU A 222 14.27 -10.39 22.53
CA LEU A 222 14.24 -8.94 22.33
C LEU A 222 13.05 -8.29 23.03
N PHE A 223 11.88 -8.93 23.01
CA PHE A 223 10.65 -8.44 23.64
C PHE A 223 10.44 -8.96 25.07
N GLY A 224 11.37 -9.75 25.62
CA GLY A 224 11.25 -10.34 26.97
C GLY A 224 10.01 -11.22 27.15
N ALA A 225 9.60 -11.92 26.08
CA ALA A 225 8.32 -12.63 26.01
C ALA A 225 8.18 -13.69 27.12
N THR A 226 6.99 -13.74 27.73
CA THR A 226 6.63 -14.79 28.70
C THR A 226 5.38 -15.57 28.29
N ALA A 227 4.41 -14.91 27.63
CA ALA A 227 3.18 -15.51 27.13
C ALA A 227 2.99 -15.13 25.65
N VAL A 228 3.26 -16.10 24.77
CA VAL A 228 3.26 -15.92 23.31
C VAL A 228 1.96 -16.40 22.67
N LEU A 229 1.41 -15.60 21.75
CA LEU A 229 0.33 -15.97 20.85
C LEU A 229 0.81 -16.02 19.39
N ASP A 230 0.53 -17.10 18.67
CA ASP A 230 0.81 -17.22 17.23
C ASP A 230 -0.45 -17.63 16.45
N MET A 231 -0.97 -16.75 15.59
CA MET A 231 -2.15 -17.02 14.75
C MET A 231 -1.91 -18.09 13.66
N SER A 232 -0.67 -18.46 13.39
CA SER A 232 -0.33 -19.49 12.39
C SER A 232 0.97 -20.17 12.80
N ALA A 233 0.91 -21.29 13.53
CA ALA A 233 2.08 -22.03 13.99
C ALA A 233 2.91 -22.59 12.81
N GLY A 234 2.27 -22.87 11.67
CA GLY A 234 2.91 -23.37 10.45
C GLY A 234 3.68 -24.65 10.74
N TRP A 235 4.91 -24.77 10.22
CA TRP A 235 5.74 -25.96 10.45
C TRP A 235 6.22 -26.14 11.90
N GLY A 236 5.98 -25.18 12.80
CA GLY A 236 6.45 -25.23 14.19
C GLY A 236 7.78 -24.52 14.45
N ASP A 237 8.33 -23.78 13.49
CA ASP A 237 9.59 -23.03 13.67
C ASP A 237 9.52 -21.97 14.79
N ARG A 238 8.37 -21.30 14.93
CA ARG A 238 8.11 -20.31 16.01
C ARG A 238 7.87 -20.99 17.35
N LEU A 239 7.14 -22.10 17.35
CA LEU A 239 7.00 -23.00 18.51
C LEU A 239 8.38 -23.46 19.01
N LEU A 240 9.27 -23.91 18.12
CA LEU A 240 10.65 -24.26 18.45
C LEU A 240 11.40 -23.06 19.04
N GLY A 241 11.30 -21.87 18.41
CA GLY A 241 11.87 -20.63 18.96
C GLY A 241 11.42 -20.33 20.40
N ALA A 242 10.15 -20.57 20.71
CA ALA A 242 9.58 -20.41 22.05
C ALA A 242 10.12 -21.48 23.02
N LEU A 243 10.13 -22.76 22.60
CA LEU A 243 10.76 -23.89 23.31
C LEU A 243 12.27 -23.69 23.52
N GLY A 244 12.94 -22.86 22.71
CA GLY A 244 14.33 -22.45 22.94
C GLY A 244 14.51 -21.25 23.88
N THR A 245 13.46 -20.46 24.14
CA THR A 245 13.58 -19.19 24.87
C THR A 245 13.16 -19.35 26.33
N ALA A 246 14.10 -19.29 27.27
CA ALA A 246 13.86 -19.64 28.68
C ALA A 246 12.81 -18.79 29.41
N SER A 247 12.56 -17.54 28.98
CA SER A 247 11.54 -16.66 29.57
C SER A 247 10.10 -17.04 29.19
N VAL A 248 9.91 -17.72 28.05
CA VAL A 248 8.58 -18.08 27.55
C VAL A 248 8.02 -19.25 28.37
N THR A 249 7.05 -19.01 29.23
CA THR A 249 6.38 -20.06 30.01
C THR A 249 5.09 -20.55 29.36
N ARG A 250 4.52 -19.75 28.44
CA ARG A 250 3.31 -20.08 27.69
C ARG A 250 3.47 -19.75 26.21
N TYR A 251 3.04 -20.67 25.36
CA TYR A 251 2.91 -20.49 23.91
C TYR A 251 1.56 -21.07 23.48
N LEU A 252 0.70 -20.26 22.87
CA LEU A 252 -0.51 -20.73 22.21
C LEU A 252 -0.39 -20.44 20.70
N GLY A 253 -0.23 -21.50 19.91
CA GLY A 253 -0.29 -21.44 18.46
C GLY A 253 -1.64 -21.88 17.91
N PHE A 254 -1.95 -21.49 16.69
CA PHE A 254 -3.10 -21.98 15.93
C PHE A 254 -2.67 -22.44 14.54
N ASP A 255 -3.24 -23.51 14.00
CA ASP A 255 -3.06 -23.87 12.60
C ASP A 255 -4.23 -24.71 12.06
N PRO A 256 -4.89 -24.35 10.95
CA PRO A 256 -6.03 -25.12 10.43
C PRO A 256 -5.62 -26.49 9.84
N ASN A 257 -4.32 -26.77 9.67
CA ASN A 257 -3.85 -28.04 9.12
C ASN A 257 -3.68 -29.11 10.22
N THR A 258 -4.69 -29.97 10.36
CA THR A 258 -4.74 -31.04 11.36
C THR A 258 -3.59 -32.05 11.22
N SER A 259 -2.99 -32.17 10.02
CA SER A 259 -1.86 -33.08 9.75
C SER A 259 -0.57 -32.68 10.47
N LEU A 260 -0.49 -31.48 11.05
CA LEU A 260 0.69 -31.00 11.80
C LEU A 260 0.67 -31.38 13.29
N ARG A 261 -0.45 -31.94 13.79
CA ARG A 261 -0.68 -32.24 15.22
C ARG A 261 0.41 -33.10 15.85
N ASP A 262 0.71 -34.24 15.23
CA ASP A 262 1.68 -35.19 15.77
C ASP A 262 3.10 -34.62 15.72
N GLY A 263 3.40 -33.81 14.70
CA GLY A 263 4.68 -33.12 14.53
C GLY A 263 4.91 -32.06 15.62
N HIS A 264 3.94 -31.17 15.85
CA HIS A 264 4.05 -30.16 16.92
C HIS A 264 4.07 -30.81 18.31
N SER A 265 3.20 -31.79 18.57
CA SER A 265 3.14 -32.48 19.86
C SER A 265 4.45 -33.24 20.16
N GLY A 266 4.99 -33.95 19.16
CA GLY A 266 6.27 -34.65 19.27
C GLY A 266 7.44 -33.68 19.44
N MET A 267 7.43 -32.53 18.78
CA MET A 267 8.45 -31.50 18.96
C MET A 267 8.45 -30.97 20.41
N VAL A 268 7.28 -30.71 20.99
CA VAL A 268 7.13 -30.28 22.39
C VAL A 268 7.62 -31.36 23.37
N SER A 269 7.14 -32.61 23.22
CA SER A 269 7.48 -33.70 24.13
C SER A 269 8.96 -34.05 24.10
N GLU A 270 9.56 -34.10 22.91
CA GLU A 270 10.97 -34.45 22.76
C GLU A 270 11.89 -33.29 23.16
N PHE A 271 11.49 -32.03 22.98
CA PHE A 271 12.25 -30.91 23.52
C PHE A 271 12.28 -30.95 25.06
N ALA A 272 11.14 -31.24 25.70
CA ALA A 272 11.06 -31.41 27.15
C ALA A 272 11.99 -32.55 27.63
N ARG A 273 11.94 -33.72 26.98
CA ARG A 273 12.80 -34.88 27.30
C ARG A 273 14.29 -34.60 27.08
N ALA A 274 14.65 -33.93 25.98
CA ALA A 274 16.03 -33.67 25.61
C ALA A 274 16.72 -32.65 26.54
N THR A 275 15.95 -31.69 27.08
CA THR A 275 16.47 -30.49 27.76
C THR A 275 16.07 -30.36 29.23
N GLY A 276 15.08 -31.11 29.71
CA GLY A 276 14.48 -30.95 31.03
C GLY A 276 13.57 -29.72 31.16
N ARG A 277 13.23 -29.05 30.04
CA ARG A 277 12.35 -27.87 30.02
C ARG A 277 10.91 -28.25 30.39
N ASP A 278 10.30 -27.45 31.26
CA ASP A 278 8.84 -27.47 31.45
C ASP A 278 8.15 -26.88 30.21
N THR A 279 7.25 -27.67 29.63
CA THR A 279 6.49 -27.34 28.43
C THR A 279 4.98 -27.44 28.64
N ALA A 280 4.50 -27.49 29.89
CA ALA A 280 3.06 -27.62 30.18
C ALA A 280 2.19 -26.49 29.61
N GLY A 281 2.77 -25.30 29.41
CA GLY A 281 2.11 -24.13 28.80
C GLY A 281 2.22 -24.02 27.27
N PHE A 282 2.67 -25.06 26.56
CA PHE A 282 2.93 -25.03 25.11
C PHE A 282 1.88 -25.84 24.34
N GLU A 283 1.00 -25.13 23.63
CA GLU A 283 -0.16 -25.68 22.93
C GLU A 283 -0.22 -25.20 21.47
N VAL A 284 -0.73 -26.05 20.57
CA VAL A 284 -1.21 -25.62 19.25
C VAL A 284 -2.64 -26.13 19.06
N ARG A 285 -3.58 -25.22 18.80
CA ARG A 285 -4.98 -25.54 18.48
C ARG A 285 -5.17 -25.67 16.97
N TYR A 286 -6.02 -26.61 16.56
CA TYR A 286 -6.17 -27.00 15.15
C TYR A 286 -7.47 -26.49 14.55
N GLU A 287 -7.55 -25.16 14.37
CA GLU A 287 -8.72 -24.42 13.91
C GLU A 287 -8.31 -23.10 13.21
N PRO A 288 -9.15 -22.50 12.35
CA PRO A 288 -8.92 -21.18 11.78
C PRO A 288 -8.89 -20.09 12.87
N PHE A 289 -7.76 -19.40 13.00
CA PHE A 289 -7.55 -18.44 14.09
C PHE A 289 -8.54 -17.27 14.07
N GLU A 290 -8.98 -16.81 12.90
CA GLU A 290 -9.97 -15.75 12.75
C GLU A 290 -11.36 -16.15 13.30
N GLU A 291 -11.64 -17.45 13.43
CA GLU A 291 -12.88 -17.99 14.02
C GLU A 291 -12.70 -18.46 15.47
N ALA A 292 -11.50 -18.88 15.88
CA ALA A 292 -11.18 -19.39 17.21
C ALA A 292 -11.61 -18.50 18.40
N ASP A 293 -12.07 -19.11 19.49
CA ASP A 293 -12.33 -18.38 20.74
C ASP A 293 -11.08 -18.36 21.65
N LEU A 294 -10.69 -17.15 22.08
CA LEU A 294 -9.60 -16.93 23.04
C LEU A 294 -10.12 -16.65 24.47
N GLY A 295 -11.45 -16.58 24.66
CA GLY A 295 -12.08 -16.34 25.95
C GLY A 295 -11.56 -15.07 26.64
N GLN A 296 -10.87 -15.25 27.76
CA GLN A 296 -10.22 -14.19 28.54
C GLN A 296 -8.70 -14.39 28.64
N GLU A 297 -8.11 -15.13 27.70
CA GLU A 297 -6.66 -15.35 27.65
C GLU A 297 -5.91 -14.06 27.27
N THR A 298 -4.86 -13.71 28.02
CA THR A 298 -4.04 -12.52 27.76
C THR A 298 -2.57 -12.86 27.55
N PHE A 299 -1.95 -12.23 26.55
CA PHE A 299 -0.58 -12.48 26.10
C PHE A 299 0.28 -11.21 26.18
N ASP A 300 1.62 -11.37 26.13
CA ASP A 300 2.55 -10.24 26.12
C ASP A 300 3.33 -10.05 24.83
N VAL A 301 3.44 -11.10 24.02
CA VAL A 301 3.91 -11.02 22.64
C VAL A 301 2.98 -11.83 21.74
N ALA A 302 2.43 -11.21 20.70
CA ALA A 302 1.80 -11.90 19.59
C ALA A 302 2.80 -11.90 18.43
N PHE A 303 3.40 -13.05 18.09
CA PHE A 303 4.41 -13.14 17.04
C PHE A 303 4.05 -14.19 15.99
N SER A 304 3.86 -13.74 14.75
CA SER A 304 3.35 -14.59 13.67
C SER A 304 3.97 -14.30 12.31
N SER A 305 3.96 -15.33 11.46
CA SER A 305 4.16 -15.20 10.01
C SER A 305 2.93 -15.83 9.36
N PRO A 306 1.89 -15.04 9.01
CA PRO A 306 0.71 -15.60 8.35
C PRO A 306 1.07 -16.22 7.00
N PRO A 307 0.26 -17.16 6.48
CA PRO A 307 0.41 -17.66 5.12
C PRO A 307 0.26 -16.51 4.12
N PHE A 308 1.03 -16.55 3.03
CA PHE A 308 0.93 -15.55 1.96
C PHE A 308 -0.16 -15.96 0.96
N PHE A 309 -1.11 -15.07 0.69
CA PHE A 309 -2.33 -15.30 -0.11
C PHE A 309 -2.22 -16.35 -1.24
N ASP A 310 -1.56 -16.03 -2.36
CA ASP A 310 -1.44 -16.92 -3.53
C ASP A 310 -0.03 -17.52 -3.72
N LEU A 311 0.83 -17.51 -2.68
CA LEU A 311 2.24 -17.92 -2.80
C LEU A 311 2.50 -19.41 -2.51
N GLU A 312 1.79 -19.98 -1.52
CA GLU A 312 1.95 -21.36 -1.07
C GLU A 312 0.56 -22.01 -0.86
N LEU A 313 0.37 -23.19 -1.44
CA LEU A 313 -0.84 -24.00 -1.38
C LEU A 313 -0.56 -25.24 -0.52
N TYR A 314 -1.08 -25.25 0.70
CA TYR A 314 -0.90 -26.32 1.67
C TYR A 314 -1.98 -27.38 1.43
N ARG A 315 -1.66 -28.42 0.65
CA ARG A 315 -2.53 -29.58 0.53
C ARG A 315 -2.54 -30.34 1.86
N SER A 316 -3.68 -30.37 2.52
CA SER A 316 -3.93 -31.30 3.63
C SER A 316 -4.23 -32.72 3.14
N ALA A 317 -4.11 -33.68 4.05
CA ALA A 317 -4.70 -35.02 3.90
C ALA A 317 -6.23 -35.04 4.16
N SER A 318 -6.78 -34.02 4.83
CA SER A 318 -8.21 -33.86 5.08
C SER A 318 -8.85 -32.90 4.09
N ALA A 319 -10.10 -33.19 3.69
CA ALA A 319 -10.95 -32.26 2.93
C ALA A 319 -11.59 -31.17 3.82
N GLU A 320 -11.41 -31.27 5.15
CA GLU A 320 -11.97 -30.36 6.16
C GLU A 320 -10.99 -29.26 6.60
N ASP A 321 -9.72 -29.33 6.19
CA ASP A 321 -8.69 -28.37 6.61
C ASP A 321 -8.79 -27.04 5.83
N ARG A 322 -9.03 -25.95 6.57
CA ARG A 322 -9.44 -24.64 6.05
C ARG A 322 -8.26 -23.68 5.88
N GLN A 323 -7.51 -23.82 4.79
CA GLN A 323 -6.50 -22.81 4.41
C GLN A 323 -7.17 -21.48 4.07
N SER A 324 -6.68 -20.37 4.64
CA SER A 324 -7.33 -19.05 4.50
C SER A 324 -7.48 -18.55 3.06
N SER A 325 -6.57 -18.90 2.13
CA SER A 325 -6.74 -18.56 0.70
C SER A 325 -7.60 -19.55 -0.11
N THR A 326 -8.01 -20.68 0.49
CA THR A 326 -9.09 -21.53 -0.03
C THR A 326 -10.45 -21.00 0.43
N ASP A 327 -10.57 -20.64 1.71
CA ASP A 327 -11.77 -20.06 2.32
C ASP A 327 -12.10 -18.67 1.78
N TYR A 328 -11.06 -17.87 1.51
CA TYR A 328 -11.16 -16.53 0.94
C TYR A 328 -10.34 -16.46 -0.36
N PRO A 329 -10.87 -16.94 -1.50
CA PRO A 329 -10.13 -17.03 -2.76
C PRO A 329 -9.92 -15.66 -3.45
N GLU A 330 -10.52 -14.59 -2.94
CA GLU A 330 -10.35 -13.21 -3.43
C GLU A 330 -9.47 -12.41 -2.46
N PHE A 331 -8.45 -11.72 -2.97
CA PHE A 331 -7.45 -11.04 -2.12
C PHE A 331 -8.06 -10.06 -1.12
N ALA A 332 -9.07 -9.28 -1.52
CA ALA A 332 -9.74 -8.34 -0.63
C ALA A 332 -10.46 -9.05 0.53
N ALA A 333 -11.14 -10.16 0.23
CA ALA A 333 -11.80 -10.99 1.23
C ALA A 333 -10.77 -11.65 2.16
N TRP A 334 -9.67 -12.18 1.63
CA TRP A 334 -8.58 -12.76 2.42
C TRP A 334 -7.96 -11.73 3.37
N ARG A 335 -7.66 -10.54 2.85
CA ARG A 335 -7.10 -9.43 3.63
C ARG A 335 -8.02 -9.03 4.79
N GLU A 336 -9.31 -8.84 4.51
CA GLU A 336 -10.26 -8.30 5.50
C GLU A 336 -10.78 -9.36 6.47
N ARG A 337 -11.07 -10.58 5.98
CA ARG A 337 -11.71 -11.65 6.76
C ARG A 337 -10.72 -12.60 7.44
N PHE A 338 -9.50 -12.76 6.90
CA PHE A 338 -8.43 -13.48 7.57
C PHE A 338 -7.42 -12.53 8.21
N LEU A 339 -6.62 -11.80 7.42
CA LEU A 339 -5.43 -11.10 7.95
C LEU A 339 -5.77 -10.00 8.97
N PHE A 340 -6.74 -9.12 8.65
CA PHE A 340 -7.16 -8.04 9.54
C PHE A 340 -7.97 -8.55 10.75
N ALA A 341 -8.83 -9.55 10.55
CA ALA A 341 -9.58 -10.19 11.62
C ALA A 341 -8.64 -10.88 12.64
N ALA A 342 -7.65 -11.61 12.14
CA ALA A 342 -6.61 -12.23 12.94
C ALA A 342 -5.77 -11.17 13.69
N MET A 343 -5.26 -10.14 13.01
CA MET A 343 -4.49 -9.09 13.68
C MET A 343 -5.30 -8.39 14.78
N ARG A 344 -6.60 -8.12 14.56
CA ARG A 344 -7.50 -7.59 15.60
C ARG A 344 -7.60 -8.54 16.79
N LYS A 345 -7.86 -9.82 16.56
CA LYS A 345 -7.98 -10.82 17.64
C LYS A 345 -6.67 -10.98 18.43
N GLN A 346 -5.51 -10.98 17.76
CA GLN A 346 -4.21 -10.92 18.43
C GLN A 346 -4.07 -9.64 19.26
N TRP A 347 -4.47 -8.49 18.72
CA TRP A 347 -4.41 -7.21 19.41
C TRP A 347 -5.28 -7.16 20.66
N ASP A 348 -6.51 -7.66 20.59
CA ASP A 348 -7.45 -7.64 21.69
C ASP A 348 -6.95 -8.54 22.84
N ALA A 349 -6.38 -9.70 22.52
CA ALA A 349 -5.75 -10.63 23.47
C ALA A 349 -4.37 -10.16 24.02
N LEU A 350 -3.76 -9.10 23.50
CA LEU A 350 -2.56 -8.52 24.10
C LEU A 350 -2.88 -7.72 25.37
N ARG A 351 -2.06 -7.91 26.41
CA ARG A 351 -2.10 -7.04 27.60
C ARG A 351 -1.60 -5.62 27.26
N PRO A 352 -2.00 -4.59 28.03
CA PRO A 352 -1.34 -3.30 28.02
C PRO A 352 0.19 -3.41 28.15
N GLY A 353 0.93 -2.74 27.27
CA GLY A 353 2.39 -2.84 27.14
C GLY A 353 2.90 -4.05 26.34
N GLY A 354 2.03 -4.96 25.91
CA GLY A 354 2.39 -6.10 25.05
C GLY A 354 2.65 -5.70 23.59
N HIS A 355 3.36 -6.56 22.86
CA HIS A 355 3.81 -6.31 21.49
C HIS A 355 3.15 -7.23 20.48
N CYS A 356 2.68 -6.69 19.36
CA CYS A 356 2.32 -7.43 18.16
C CYS A 356 3.48 -7.34 17.16
N CYS A 357 3.93 -8.50 16.68
CA CYS A 357 5.07 -8.66 15.79
C CYS A 357 4.63 -9.51 14.60
N ILE A 358 4.62 -8.96 13.38
CA ILE A 358 4.19 -9.71 12.19
C ILE A 358 5.31 -9.73 11.15
N PHE A 359 5.75 -10.94 10.78
CA PHE A 359 6.64 -11.16 9.65
C PHE A 359 5.81 -11.34 8.38
N ILE A 360 5.78 -10.31 7.52
CA ILE A 360 5.06 -10.36 6.26
C ILE A 360 5.68 -9.38 5.25
N ASN A 361 5.60 -9.74 3.98
CA ASN A 361 6.13 -8.98 2.84
C ASN A 361 5.00 -8.72 1.83
N ASP A 362 5.19 -7.73 0.96
CA ASP A 362 4.42 -7.61 -0.27
C ASP A 362 4.73 -8.79 -1.21
N ILE A 363 3.75 -9.14 -2.05
CA ILE A 363 3.89 -10.11 -3.13
C ILE A 363 3.49 -9.44 -4.44
N LEU A 364 3.94 -9.97 -5.59
CA LEU A 364 3.97 -9.25 -6.89
C LEU A 364 2.67 -8.52 -7.31
N LYS A 365 1.49 -8.98 -6.86
CA LYS A 365 0.18 -8.40 -7.20
C LYS A 365 -0.48 -7.63 -6.04
N HIS A 366 0.07 -7.69 -4.83
CA HIS A 366 -0.63 -7.35 -3.59
C HIS A 366 0.29 -6.61 -2.59
N LEU A 367 -0.12 -5.41 -2.19
CA LEU A 367 0.60 -4.52 -1.26
C LEU A 367 0.20 -4.78 0.20
N ILE A 368 0.43 -6.02 0.64
CA ILE A 368 -0.04 -6.53 1.94
C ILE A 368 0.54 -5.74 3.12
N CYS A 369 1.81 -5.32 3.05
CA CYS A 369 2.46 -4.59 4.13
C CYS A 369 1.79 -3.24 4.38
N ARG A 370 1.53 -2.49 3.31
CA ARG A 370 0.85 -1.18 3.39
C ARG A 370 -0.52 -1.32 4.04
N ASP A 371 -1.33 -2.21 3.48
CA ASP A 371 -2.68 -2.55 3.95
C ASP A 371 -2.68 -2.92 5.46
N LEU A 372 -1.72 -3.72 5.92
CA LEU A 372 -1.61 -4.12 7.32
C LEU A 372 -1.24 -2.96 8.25
N LEU A 373 -0.29 -2.12 7.85
CA LEU A 373 0.16 -0.95 8.61
C LEU A 373 -0.97 0.07 8.74
N GLU A 374 -1.64 0.37 7.62
CA GLU A 374 -2.75 1.30 7.53
C GLU A 374 -4.00 0.79 8.29
N PHE A 375 -4.27 -0.52 8.28
CA PHE A 375 -5.27 -1.15 9.16
C PHE A 375 -4.91 -0.94 10.64
N ALA A 376 -3.69 -1.31 11.05
CA ALA A 376 -3.26 -1.27 12.44
C ALA A 376 -3.37 0.13 13.07
N ALA A 377 -2.99 1.18 12.33
CA ALA A 377 -2.99 2.55 12.81
C ALA A 377 -4.39 3.16 13.02
N ARG A 378 -5.41 2.64 12.32
CA ARG A 378 -6.80 3.15 12.42
C ARG A 378 -7.69 2.32 13.33
N SER A 379 -7.41 1.02 13.36
CA SER A 379 -8.42 0.02 13.73
C SER A 379 -8.15 -0.61 15.09
N LEU A 380 -6.94 -0.45 15.62
CA LEU A 380 -6.46 -1.09 16.84
C LEU A 380 -6.32 -0.05 17.96
N PRO A 381 -7.17 -0.09 19.01
CA PRO A 381 -7.13 0.89 20.09
C PRO A 381 -5.79 0.88 20.82
N GLY A 382 -5.23 2.07 21.08
CA GLY A 382 -3.95 2.23 21.76
C GLY A 382 -2.74 1.73 20.96
N CYS A 383 -2.86 1.54 19.64
CA CYS A 383 -1.77 1.09 18.79
C CYS A 383 -0.65 2.13 18.65
N VAL A 384 0.56 1.75 19.04
CA VAL A 384 1.79 2.50 18.81
C VAL A 384 2.68 1.64 17.92
N PHE A 385 2.96 2.05 16.69
CA PHE A 385 4.01 1.40 15.91
C PHE A 385 5.38 1.77 16.50
N GLU A 386 6.26 0.78 16.63
CA GLU A 386 7.58 0.98 17.22
C GLU A 386 8.73 0.79 16.24
N GLY A 387 8.45 0.33 15.02
CA GLY A 387 9.45 0.16 13.97
C GLY A 387 9.42 -1.21 13.29
N VAL A 388 10.51 -1.48 12.58
CA VAL A 388 10.79 -2.78 11.96
C VAL A 388 12.02 -3.41 12.60
N VAL A 389 11.91 -4.67 13.01
CA VAL A 389 13.07 -5.53 13.29
C VAL A 389 13.44 -6.25 11.98
N GLY A 390 14.67 -6.05 11.51
CA GLY A 390 15.10 -6.55 10.21
C GLY A 390 15.61 -7.99 10.27
N LEU A 391 15.10 -8.89 9.43
CA LEU A 391 15.62 -10.25 9.27
C LEU A 391 16.54 -10.35 8.06
N CYS A 392 17.85 -10.47 8.28
CA CYS A 392 18.85 -10.56 7.21
C CYS A 392 19.27 -12.02 6.96
N ALA A 393 19.44 -12.41 5.69
CA ALA A 393 19.93 -13.74 5.32
C ALA A 393 21.38 -13.65 4.81
N GLU A 394 22.28 -14.49 5.31
CA GLU A 394 23.72 -14.47 4.97
C GLU A 394 24.01 -14.45 3.46
N ALA A 395 23.16 -15.09 2.65
CA ALA A 395 23.34 -15.24 1.21
C ALA A 395 22.86 -14.04 0.35
N ALA A 396 22.21 -13.03 0.93
CA ALA A 396 21.80 -11.82 0.20
C ALA A 396 21.56 -10.64 1.18
N PRO A 397 22.04 -9.41 0.89
CA PRO A 397 21.90 -8.24 1.77
C PRO A 397 20.46 -7.68 1.87
N ARG A 398 19.45 -8.48 1.51
CA ARG A 398 18.03 -8.13 1.46
C ARG A 398 17.39 -8.41 2.82
N VAL A 399 17.20 -7.37 3.64
CA VAL A 399 16.62 -7.47 4.98
C VAL A 399 15.10 -7.46 4.92
N ARG A 400 14.44 -8.52 5.42
CA ARG A 400 12.96 -8.63 5.41
C ARG A 400 12.36 -8.05 6.69
N PRO A 401 11.19 -7.40 6.64
CA PRO A 401 10.60 -6.78 7.82
C PRO A 401 9.92 -7.79 8.77
N ILE A 402 10.15 -7.60 10.06
CA ILE A 402 9.21 -7.96 11.13
C ILE A 402 8.63 -6.63 11.62
N TRP A 403 7.34 -6.39 11.35
CA TRP A 403 6.65 -5.16 11.73
C TRP A 403 6.23 -5.22 13.20
N VAL A 404 6.48 -4.16 13.97
CA VAL A 404 6.31 -4.16 15.43
C VAL A 404 5.38 -3.04 15.90
N TRP A 405 4.37 -3.40 16.69
CA TRP A 405 3.47 -2.48 17.37
C TRP A 405 3.38 -2.82 18.85
N ARG A 406 3.26 -1.82 19.73
CA ARG A 406 3.01 -1.98 21.18
C ARG A 406 1.64 -1.42 21.55
N LYS A 407 0.90 -2.15 22.40
CA LYS A 407 -0.39 -1.72 22.95
C LYS A 407 -0.18 -0.74 24.10
N ALA A 408 -0.67 0.49 23.98
CA ALA A 408 -0.63 1.48 25.04
C ALA A 408 -1.51 1.08 26.23
N ALA A 409 -1.22 1.63 27.41
CA ALA A 409 -2.11 1.51 28.56
C ALA A 409 -3.42 2.28 28.33
N PRO A 410 -4.56 1.81 28.86
CA PRO A 410 -5.77 2.61 28.92
C PRO A 410 -5.49 3.90 29.69
N ILE A 411 -5.91 5.04 29.15
CA ILE A 411 -5.95 6.29 29.90
C ILE A 411 -7.09 6.15 30.91
N ALA A 412 -6.81 6.31 32.20
CA ALA A 412 -7.83 6.20 33.24
C ALA A 412 -8.83 7.36 33.13
N ASP A 413 -10.13 7.05 33.12
CA ASP A 413 -11.19 8.05 33.09
C ASP A 413 -11.20 8.86 34.39
N GLY A 414 -11.10 10.19 34.27
CA GLY A 414 -11.35 11.13 35.37
C GLY A 414 -10.11 11.85 35.93
N VAL A 415 -9.66 12.89 35.23
CA VAL A 415 -8.96 14.04 35.83
C VAL A 415 -9.58 15.32 35.23
N PRO A 416 -10.02 16.30 36.03
CA PRO A 416 -10.56 17.56 35.49
C PRO A 416 -9.45 18.48 34.97
N ASP A 417 -9.83 19.47 34.17
CA ASP A 417 -8.94 20.55 33.73
C ASP A 417 -8.27 21.28 34.92
N ASP A 418 -7.10 21.88 34.64
CA ASP A 418 -6.17 22.57 35.56
C ASP A 418 -5.36 21.71 36.54
N ALA A 419 -4.23 21.18 36.03
CA ALA A 419 -3.02 20.96 36.83
C ALA A 419 -1.74 21.12 35.98
N THR A 420 -1.11 22.29 36.03
CA THR A 420 0.26 22.50 35.52
C THR A 420 1.28 21.66 36.30
N PRO A 421 2.17 20.88 35.66
CA PRO A 421 3.17 20.09 36.38
C PRO A 421 4.25 20.97 37.03
N HIS A 422 4.42 20.83 38.35
CA HIS A 422 5.55 21.39 39.10
C HIS A 422 6.86 20.65 38.80
N GLU A 423 7.98 21.35 38.91
CA GLU A 423 9.35 20.81 38.86
C GLU A 423 9.73 20.03 40.13
N ALA A 424 10.47 18.92 39.97
CA ALA A 424 11.39 18.31 40.96
C ALA A 424 12.33 17.30 40.24
N PRO A 425 13.51 16.91 40.78
CA PRO A 425 14.77 17.66 40.60
C PRO A 425 15.95 16.84 40.00
N CYS A 426 17.11 17.49 39.85
CA CYS A 426 18.41 17.04 39.28
C CYS A 426 18.95 15.65 39.70
N GLY A 427 19.91 15.01 39.02
CA GLY A 427 20.84 15.40 37.94
C GLY A 427 21.85 14.26 37.63
N PRO A 428 23.17 14.50 37.41
CA PRO A 428 23.77 15.23 36.28
C PRO A 428 24.76 14.34 35.45
N GLY A 429 24.87 14.55 34.12
CA GLY A 429 25.63 13.61 33.26
C GLY A 429 26.09 14.09 31.86
N ARG A 430 26.68 15.29 31.74
CA ARG A 430 27.55 15.76 30.63
C ARG A 430 27.19 15.33 29.18
N GLY A 431 26.47 16.18 28.45
CA GLY A 431 26.28 16.02 27.00
C GLY A 431 25.80 17.27 26.25
N ALA A 432 25.90 18.47 26.84
CA ALA A 432 25.33 19.68 26.25
C ALA A 432 26.22 20.28 25.16
N LYS A 433 25.75 20.26 23.89
CA LYS A 433 25.88 21.38 22.94
C LYS A 433 24.95 21.21 21.74
N ALA A 434 24.36 22.32 21.31
CA ALA A 434 23.53 22.51 20.12
C ALA A 434 22.18 21.76 20.06
N TYR A 435 21.15 22.33 20.68
CA TYR A 435 19.98 22.81 19.94
C TYR A 435 19.52 24.14 20.55
N ALA A 436 19.71 25.22 19.79
CA ALA A 436 19.23 26.54 20.20
C ALA A 436 17.77 26.70 19.77
N LEU A 437 17.01 27.44 20.59
CA LEU A 437 15.63 27.85 20.33
C LEU A 437 15.43 28.32 18.89
N VAL A 438 14.62 27.60 18.11
CA VAL A 438 13.87 28.22 17.02
C VAL A 438 12.80 29.09 17.68
N LYS A 439 13.18 30.32 18.03
CA LYS A 439 12.20 31.40 18.19
C LYS A 439 11.40 31.45 16.90
N ALA A 440 10.07 31.46 17.02
CA ALA A 440 9.22 31.72 15.87
C ALA A 440 9.70 33.01 15.19
N ALA A 441 10.10 32.91 13.92
CA ALA A 441 10.35 34.09 13.11
C ALA A 441 9.08 34.96 13.13
N PRO A 442 9.19 36.30 13.19
CA PRO A 442 8.03 37.16 13.14
C PRO A 442 7.20 36.81 11.91
N ARG A 443 5.88 36.66 12.06
CA ARG A 443 4.97 36.65 10.90
C ARG A 443 5.13 38.00 10.19
N GLN A 444 5.89 38.03 9.11
CA GLN A 444 5.65 39.04 8.08
C GLN A 444 4.22 38.81 7.59
N GLN A 445 3.33 39.77 7.85
CA GLN A 445 2.01 39.77 7.23
C GLN A 445 2.23 39.99 5.73
N ARG A 446 2.25 38.89 4.96
CA ARG A 446 2.16 38.96 3.50
C ARG A 446 0.81 39.58 3.19
N ILE A 447 0.82 40.78 2.63
CA ILE A 447 -0.40 41.51 2.25
C ILE A 447 -0.99 40.79 1.05
N ASN A 448 -2.23 40.32 1.16
CA ASN A 448 -2.93 39.72 0.03
C ASN A 448 -3.19 40.81 -1.04
N PRO A 449 -2.68 40.68 -2.28
CA PRO A 449 -2.78 41.72 -3.31
C PRO A 449 -4.22 41.97 -3.79
N TRP A 450 -5.16 41.09 -3.45
CA TRP A 450 -6.59 41.22 -3.74
C TRP A 450 -7.40 41.92 -2.65
N ALA A 451 -6.76 42.36 -1.56
CA ALA A 451 -7.45 43.04 -0.46
C ALA A 451 -8.08 44.36 -0.93
N GLY A 452 -9.42 44.39 -1.00
CA GLY A 452 -10.18 45.53 -1.49
C GLY A 452 -10.47 45.52 -3.00
N ASP A 453 -10.01 44.50 -3.74
CA ASP A 453 -10.36 44.30 -5.15
C ASP A 453 -11.81 43.82 -5.31
N ALA A 454 -12.48 44.22 -6.39
CA ALA A 454 -13.86 43.82 -6.67
C ALA A 454 -13.98 42.42 -7.30
N ALA A 455 -12.92 41.85 -7.88
CA ALA A 455 -12.98 40.58 -8.58
C ALA A 455 -13.33 39.36 -7.68
N PRO A 456 -12.76 39.20 -6.47
CA PRO A 456 -13.18 38.14 -5.54
C PRO A 456 -14.65 38.25 -5.14
N GLN A 457 -15.13 39.47 -4.84
CA GLN A 457 -16.54 39.71 -4.49
C GLN A 457 -17.49 39.38 -5.65
N ARG A 458 -17.15 39.77 -6.88
CA ARG A 458 -17.93 39.41 -8.09
C ARG A 458 -17.98 37.89 -8.31
N ALA A 459 -16.90 37.16 -8.01
CA ALA A 459 -16.87 35.71 -8.08
C ALA A 459 -17.84 35.07 -7.07
N LEU A 460 -17.84 35.54 -5.82
CA LEU A 460 -18.77 35.09 -4.78
C LEU A 460 -20.24 35.33 -5.18
N GLU A 461 -20.55 36.53 -5.66
CA GLU A 461 -21.89 36.90 -6.14
C GLU A 461 -22.33 36.07 -7.35
N ALA A 462 -21.43 35.72 -8.27
CA ALA A 462 -21.75 34.90 -9.43
C ALA A 462 -22.21 33.49 -9.00
N VAL A 463 -21.46 32.83 -8.11
CA VAL A 463 -21.82 31.49 -7.61
C VAL A 463 -23.05 31.51 -6.71
N ALA A 464 -23.25 32.59 -5.94
CA ALA A 464 -24.46 32.80 -5.15
C ALA A 464 -25.72 32.99 -6.03
N ARG A 465 -25.61 33.66 -7.19
CA ARG A 465 -26.71 33.77 -8.17
C ARG A 465 -27.02 32.45 -8.85
N SER A 466 -25.99 31.70 -9.29
CA SER A 466 -26.15 30.35 -9.82
C SER A 466 -24.86 29.55 -9.70
N SER A 467 -24.91 28.43 -8.98
CA SER A 467 -23.75 27.54 -8.82
C SER A 467 -23.46 26.71 -10.07
N ASN A 468 -24.47 26.50 -10.94
CA ASN A 468 -24.38 25.69 -12.16
C ASN A 468 -25.23 26.31 -13.30
N PRO A 469 -24.81 27.45 -13.88
CA PRO A 469 -25.48 28.04 -15.03
C PRO A 469 -25.34 27.16 -16.28
N VAL A 470 -26.21 27.42 -17.26
CA VAL A 470 -26.19 26.77 -18.59
C VAL A 470 -24.81 26.96 -19.25
N MET A 471 -24.32 25.94 -19.94
CA MET A 471 -23.03 26.00 -20.64
C MET A 471 -23.09 26.97 -21.82
N VAL A 472 -22.14 27.90 -21.86
CA VAL A 472 -21.91 28.75 -23.03
C VAL A 472 -21.06 27.99 -24.04
N LEU A 473 -21.47 28.07 -25.31
CA LEU A 473 -20.77 27.51 -26.46
C LEU A 473 -20.37 28.65 -27.38
N ALA A 474 -19.10 28.70 -27.79
CA ALA A 474 -18.62 29.65 -28.79
C ALA A 474 -17.61 28.98 -29.72
N ASP A 475 -17.56 29.41 -30.98
CA ASP A 475 -16.63 28.86 -31.95
C ASP A 475 -15.27 29.56 -31.89
N ALA A 476 -14.20 28.78 -32.01
CA ALA A 476 -12.83 29.26 -32.06
C ALA A 476 -12.09 28.69 -33.28
N THR A 477 -11.39 29.56 -34.01
CA THR A 477 -10.60 29.15 -35.20
C THR A 477 -9.17 28.81 -34.81
N ALA A 478 -8.81 27.53 -34.92
CA ALA A 478 -7.47 27.01 -34.73
C ALA A 478 -6.65 27.17 -36.01
N LYS A 479 -5.69 28.09 -35.99
CA LYS A 479 -4.79 28.34 -37.12
C LYS A 479 -3.74 27.26 -37.25
N SER A 480 -3.65 26.62 -38.41
CA SER A 480 -2.64 25.58 -38.65
C SER A 480 -1.21 26.16 -38.53
N PRO A 481 -0.24 25.45 -37.91
CA PRO A 481 1.18 25.80 -38.01
C PRO A 481 1.80 25.37 -39.34
N ASP A 482 1.09 24.54 -40.11
CA ASP A 482 1.43 24.04 -41.44
C ASP A 482 0.59 24.82 -42.48
N ALA A 483 1.27 25.63 -43.29
CA ALA A 483 0.63 26.58 -44.21
C ALA A 483 -0.14 25.93 -45.37
N GLU A 484 0.05 24.63 -45.61
CA GLU A 484 -0.69 23.88 -46.63
C GLU A 484 -2.01 23.29 -46.10
N LYS A 485 -2.26 23.38 -44.79
CA LYS A 485 -3.52 22.92 -44.17
C LYS A 485 -4.47 24.08 -43.87
N PRO A 486 -5.78 23.91 -44.11
CA PRO A 486 -6.77 24.93 -43.79
C PRO A 486 -6.93 25.12 -42.28
N ASP A 487 -7.28 26.33 -41.88
CA ASP A 487 -7.70 26.65 -40.51
C ASP A 487 -8.96 25.85 -40.14
N VAL A 488 -9.03 25.37 -38.90
CA VAL A 488 -10.14 24.53 -38.41
C VAL A 488 -10.94 25.29 -37.35
N THR A 489 -12.25 25.38 -37.54
CA THR A 489 -13.16 25.90 -36.50
C THR A 489 -13.63 24.77 -35.60
N VAL A 490 -13.48 24.97 -34.28
CA VAL A 490 -13.91 24.06 -33.21
C VAL A 490 -14.87 24.78 -32.26
N THR A 491 -15.82 24.06 -31.67
CA THR A 491 -16.78 24.64 -30.71
C THR A 491 -16.27 24.45 -29.28
N VAL A 492 -16.06 25.55 -28.56
CA VAL A 492 -15.52 25.59 -27.19
C VAL A 492 -16.68 25.59 -26.19
N ILE A 493 -16.58 24.73 -25.18
CA ILE A 493 -17.46 24.66 -24.02
C ILE A 493 -16.81 25.49 -22.90
N HIS A 494 -17.41 26.62 -22.58
CA HIS A 494 -16.87 27.63 -21.67
C HIS A 494 -17.22 27.38 -20.21
N ASP A 495 -16.50 26.45 -19.57
CA ASP A 495 -16.52 26.31 -18.10
C ASP A 495 -15.62 27.36 -17.41
N ASP A 496 -14.84 28.14 -18.17
CA ASP A 496 -14.03 29.27 -17.67
C ASP A 496 -14.84 30.50 -17.24
N GLU A 497 -16.12 30.58 -17.62
CA GLU A 497 -17.05 31.55 -17.05
C GLU A 497 -17.38 31.25 -15.58
N LEU A 498 -17.18 30.01 -15.12
CA LEU A 498 -17.36 29.62 -13.72
C LEU A 498 -16.13 30.04 -12.90
N PRO A 499 -16.28 30.82 -11.82
CA PRO A 499 -15.16 31.19 -10.95
C PRO A 499 -14.34 30.00 -10.40
N GLY A 500 -14.96 28.83 -10.20
CA GLY A 500 -14.30 27.59 -9.80
C GLY A 500 -14.05 26.58 -10.93
N GLY A 501 -14.26 26.96 -12.20
CA GLY A 501 -14.22 26.06 -13.34
C GLY A 501 -15.22 24.89 -13.26
N THR A 502 -15.01 23.85 -14.06
CA THR A 502 -15.90 22.66 -14.12
C THR A 502 -16.20 22.02 -12.76
N LYS A 503 -15.27 22.08 -11.81
CA LYS A 503 -15.47 21.51 -10.47
C LYS A 503 -16.59 22.21 -9.69
N GLN A 504 -16.82 23.49 -9.94
CA GLN A 504 -17.89 24.27 -9.31
C GLN A 504 -19.27 23.65 -9.57
N ARG A 505 -19.51 23.13 -10.80
CA ARG A 505 -20.80 22.62 -11.27
C ARG A 505 -21.47 21.65 -10.28
N ALA A 506 -20.67 20.81 -9.62
CA ALA A 506 -21.16 19.85 -8.63
C ALA A 506 -20.74 20.14 -7.18
N LEU A 507 -19.70 20.94 -6.93
CA LEU A 507 -19.15 21.06 -5.57
C LEU A 507 -20.14 21.68 -4.57
N THR A 508 -20.97 22.64 -5.01
CA THR A 508 -22.08 23.17 -4.19
C THR A 508 -23.11 22.09 -3.83
N ALA A 509 -23.45 21.20 -4.78
CA ALA A 509 -24.40 20.11 -4.54
C ALA A 509 -23.80 19.01 -3.65
N PHE A 510 -22.51 18.68 -3.86
CA PHE A 510 -21.76 17.72 -3.05
C PHE A 510 -21.65 18.18 -1.59
N MET A 511 -21.28 19.44 -1.36
CA MET A 511 -21.24 20.03 -0.01
C MET A 511 -22.59 19.93 0.70
N ARG A 512 -23.69 20.29 0.03
CA ARG A 512 -25.05 20.17 0.60
C ARG A 512 -25.42 18.72 0.93
N PHE A 513 -25.17 17.79 -0.01
CA PHE A 513 -25.41 16.36 0.18
C PHE A 513 -24.65 15.80 1.40
N THR A 514 -23.37 16.15 1.55
CA THR A 514 -22.54 15.71 2.69
C THR A 514 -23.02 16.32 4.02
N VAL A 515 -23.43 17.59 4.03
CA VAL A 515 -24.02 18.25 5.22
C VAL A 515 -25.33 17.59 5.63
N ASP A 516 -26.23 17.33 4.69
CA ASP A 516 -27.53 16.72 4.96
C ASP A 516 -27.39 15.26 5.44
N ALA A 517 -26.38 14.53 4.95
CA ALA A 517 -26.02 13.21 5.47
C ALA A 517 -25.49 13.27 6.91
N ALA A 518 -24.60 14.22 7.22
CA ALA A 518 -24.06 14.39 8.56
C ALA A 518 -25.14 14.79 9.60
N ARG A 519 -26.10 15.63 9.21
CA ARG A 519 -27.27 15.99 10.04
C ARG A 519 -28.16 14.80 10.36
N LYS A 520 -28.47 13.97 9.35
CA LYS A 520 -29.24 12.72 9.55
C LYS A 520 -28.55 11.73 10.49
N SER A 521 -27.22 11.77 10.55
CA SER A 521 -26.40 10.97 11.48
C SER A 521 -26.22 11.61 12.86
N GLY A 522 -26.95 12.68 13.19
CA GLY A 522 -27.00 13.29 14.53
C GLY A 522 -26.20 14.58 14.72
N THR A 523 -25.63 15.17 13.65
CA THR A 523 -24.93 16.47 13.76
C THR A 523 -25.96 17.61 13.92
N PRO A 524 -25.87 18.49 14.95
CA PRO A 524 -26.86 19.56 15.14
C PRO A 524 -26.82 20.63 14.05
N ASP A 525 -27.99 21.14 13.64
CA ASP A 525 -28.14 22.15 12.57
C ASP A 525 -27.39 23.46 12.83
N SER A 526 -27.14 23.81 14.10
CA SER A 526 -26.41 25.00 14.52
C SER A 526 -24.90 24.93 14.28
N VAL A 527 -24.36 23.76 13.92
CA VAL A 527 -22.93 23.56 13.73
C VAL A 527 -22.54 23.81 12.27
N LYS A 528 -21.58 24.70 12.06
CA LYS A 528 -21.06 25.01 10.73
C LYS A 528 -20.09 23.91 10.27
N HIS A 529 -20.35 23.32 9.10
CA HIS A 529 -19.47 22.32 8.51
C HIS A 529 -18.27 22.94 7.78
N GLU A 530 -17.15 22.23 7.80
CA GLU A 530 -15.87 22.60 7.19
C GLU A 530 -15.47 21.57 6.13
N PHE A 531 -15.09 22.02 4.94
CA PHE A 531 -14.62 21.19 3.83
C PHE A 531 -13.14 21.46 3.58
N VAL A 532 -12.32 20.41 3.67
CA VAL A 532 -10.87 20.47 3.68
C VAL A 532 -10.32 19.87 2.38
N TYR A 533 -9.60 20.66 1.59
CA TYR A 533 -8.95 20.23 0.34
C TYR A 533 -7.43 20.31 0.45
N ALA A 534 -6.72 19.47 -0.32
CA ALA A 534 -5.27 19.55 -0.51
C ALA A 534 -4.92 19.53 -1.99
N GLY A 535 -4.00 20.41 -2.41
CA GLY A 535 -3.59 20.52 -3.81
C GLY A 535 -2.31 21.32 -4.02
N PRO A 536 -1.78 21.34 -5.27
CA PRO A 536 -0.66 22.21 -5.62
C PRO A 536 -1.09 23.69 -5.57
N ILE A 537 -0.13 24.60 -5.37
CA ILE A 537 -0.37 26.06 -5.32
C ILE A 537 -1.03 26.59 -6.61
N GLN A 538 -0.77 25.98 -7.77
CA GLN A 538 -1.41 26.31 -9.06
C GLN A 538 -2.72 25.52 -9.32
N GLY A 539 -3.25 24.79 -8.32
CA GLY A 539 -4.42 23.93 -8.48
C GLY A 539 -5.74 24.70 -8.38
N PHE A 540 -6.52 24.75 -9.46
CA PHE A 540 -7.78 25.53 -9.52
C PHE A 540 -8.87 25.11 -8.51
N ALA A 541 -8.78 23.90 -7.95
CA ALA A 541 -9.76 23.37 -7.00
C ALA A 541 -9.83 24.15 -5.67
N GLN A 542 -8.77 24.87 -5.28
CA GLN A 542 -8.77 25.75 -4.11
C GLN A 542 -9.77 26.93 -4.27
N ILE A 543 -9.88 27.49 -5.48
CA ILE A 543 -10.82 28.58 -5.80
C ILE A 543 -12.26 28.03 -5.81
N ALA A 544 -12.46 26.87 -6.45
CA ALA A 544 -13.75 26.18 -6.45
C ALA A 544 -14.28 25.90 -5.03
N LEU A 545 -13.39 25.48 -4.12
CA LEU A 545 -13.71 25.26 -2.71
C LEU A 545 -14.23 26.54 -2.04
N GLY A 546 -13.52 27.66 -2.16
CA GLY A 546 -13.90 28.94 -1.54
C GLY A 546 -15.27 29.44 -2.01
N VAL A 547 -15.46 29.54 -3.32
CA VAL A 547 -16.71 30.07 -3.90
C VAL A 547 -17.93 29.17 -3.60
N CYS A 548 -17.74 27.84 -3.58
CA CYS A 548 -18.82 26.91 -3.20
C CYS A 548 -19.06 26.88 -1.69
N ALA A 549 -18.02 27.04 -0.87
CA ALA A 549 -18.18 27.10 0.59
C ALA A 549 -18.99 28.33 1.00
N HIS A 550 -18.73 29.49 0.36
CA HIS A 550 -19.54 30.69 0.52
C HIS A 550 -21.01 30.45 0.14
N ALA A 551 -21.27 29.92 -1.07
CA ALA A 551 -22.62 29.66 -1.58
C ALA A 551 -23.40 28.54 -0.84
N THR A 552 -22.74 27.81 0.08
CA THR A 552 -23.35 26.80 0.95
C THR A 552 -23.38 27.19 2.42
N GLY A 553 -22.81 28.34 2.80
CA GLY A 553 -22.68 28.75 4.20
C GLY A 553 -21.74 27.84 5.00
N THR A 554 -20.82 27.13 4.35
CA THR A 554 -19.83 26.25 5.00
C THR A 554 -18.48 26.96 5.17
N VAL A 555 -17.43 26.25 5.58
CA VAL A 555 -16.04 26.76 5.63
C VAL A 555 -15.22 25.97 4.61
N GLY A 556 -14.50 26.66 3.71
CA GLY A 556 -13.52 26.02 2.84
C GLY A 556 -12.12 26.21 3.40
N THR A 557 -11.38 25.13 3.62
CA THR A 557 -9.98 25.15 4.08
C THR A 557 -9.10 24.43 3.06
N SER A 558 -8.12 25.12 2.47
CA SER A 558 -7.22 24.54 1.46
C SER A 558 -5.79 24.47 1.99
N PHE A 559 -5.23 23.27 1.95
CA PHE A 559 -3.82 23.02 2.20
C PHE A 559 -3.03 23.07 0.89
N VAL A 560 -1.91 23.79 0.90
CA VAL A 560 -0.99 23.93 -0.24
C VAL A 560 0.47 23.91 0.23
N ASP A 561 1.40 23.67 -0.69
CA ASP A 561 2.84 23.81 -0.45
C ASP A 561 3.23 25.29 -0.18
N ARG A 562 4.21 25.52 0.70
CA ARG A 562 4.79 26.84 0.96
C ARG A 562 5.90 27.16 -0.05
N ALA A 563 5.55 27.92 -1.09
CA ALA A 563 6.51 28.47 -2.04
C ALA A 563 7.14 29.79 -1.55
N PRO A 564 8.33 30.19 -2.07
CA PRO A 564 9.00 31.41 -1.63
C PRO A 564 8.18 32.65 -1.99
N ALA A 565 7.69 32.70 -3.23
CA ALA A 565 6.63 33.60 -3.69
C ALA A 565 5.29 32.84 -3.67
N ARG A 566 4.24 33.49 -3.15
CA ARG A 566 2.90 32.90 -3.08
C ARG A 566 2.26 32.89 -4.47
N SER A 567 1.47 31.86 -4.78
CA SER A 567 0.80 31.78 -6.08
C SER A 567 -0.37 32.78 -6.15
N PRO A 568 -0.55 33.52 -7.27
CA PRO A 568 -1.72 34.37 -7.47
C PRO A 568 -3.07 33.63 -7.32
N LEU A 569 -3.12 32.33 -7.65
CA LEU A 569 -4.32 31.49 -7.43
C LEU A 569 -4.59 31.26 -5.94
N THR A 570 -3.54 31.12 -5.13
CA THR A 570 -3.66 30.95 -3.67
C THR A 570 -4.06 32.26 -3.00
N ASP A 571 -3.52 33.40 -3.43
CA ASP A 571 -3.97 34.71 -2.94
C ASP A 571 -5.42 35.00 -3.34
N PHE A 572 -5.83 34.68 -4.58
CA PHE A 572 -7.23 34.82 -5.02
C PHE A 572 -8.17 33.88 -4.27
N SER A 573 -7.75 32.65 -4.00
CA SER A 573 -8.48 31.66 -3.19
C SER A 573 -8.78 32.18 -1.78
N GLU A 574 -7.78 32.76 -1.13
CA GLU A 574 -7.95 33.39 0.18
C GLU A 574 -8.88 34.61 0.13
N ALA A 575 -8.80 35.41 -0.95
CA ALA A 575 -9.67 36.57 -1.16
C ALA A 575 -11.14 36.20 -1.41
N VAL A 576 -11.43 35.01 -1.96
CA VAL A 576 -12.80 34.44 -2.02
C VAL A 576 -13.18 33.66 -0.73
N GLY A 577 -12.44 33.82 0.36
CA GLY A 577 -12.79 33.32 1.68
C GLY A 577 -12.33 31.88 1.99
N THR A 578 -11.46 31.28 1.17
CA THR A 578 -10.80 30.02 1.53
C THR A 578 -9.80 30.26 2.66
N THR A 579 -9.88 29.47 3.74
CA THR A 579 -8.81 29.42 4.74
C THR A 579 -7.62 28.68 4.16
N VAL A 580 -6.58 29.40 3.73
CA VAL A 580 -5.35 28.78 3.20
C VAL A 580 -4.42 28.37 4.34
N ARG A 581 -3.85 27.16 4.24
CA ARG A 581 -2.83 26.64 5.15
C ARG A 581 -1.63 26.14 4.33
N GLU A 582 -0.53 26.87 4.42
CA GLU A 582 0.71 26.53 3.74
C GLU A 582 1.50 25.49 4.57
N VAL A 583 2.06 24.49 3.89
CA VAL A 583 2.79 23.36 4.49
C VAL A 583 4.24 23.38 3.99
N GLY A 584 5.20 23.14 4.88
CA GLY A 584 6.63 23.24 4.57
C GLY A 584 7.25 24.57 4.98
N THR A 585 8.49 24.81 4.53
CA THR A 585 9.26 26.04 4.82
C THR A 585 9.69 26.71 3.52
N GLU A 586 10.23 27.94 3.60
CA GLU A 586 10.66 28.67 2.40
C GLU A 586 11.89 28.02 1.72
N ASP A 587 12.69 27.26 2.48
CA ASP A 587 13.88 26.53 2.02
C ASP A 587 13.62 25.02 1.77
N ASP A 588 12.47 24.48 2.21
CA ASP A 588 12.09 23.07 2.06
C ASP A 588 10.59 22.94 1.72
N HIS A 589 10.31 22.80 0.42
CA HIS A 589 8.97 22.72 -0.16
C HIS A 589 8.31 21.36 0.07
N ALA A 590 7.12 21.39 0.66
CA ALA A 590 6.31 20.22 0.94
C ALA A 590 5.85 19.55 -0.35
N LYS A 591 6.15 18.26 -0.50
CA LYS A 591 5.60 17.46 -1.59
C LYS A 591 4.09 17.34 -1.42
N LEU A 592 3.35 17.27 -2.52
CA LEU A 592 1.88 17.19 -2.53
C LEU A 592 1.30 16.16 -1.53
N TRP A 593 1.97 15.03 -1.32
CA TRP A 593 1.51 14.01 -0.35
C TRP A 593 1.62 14.47 1.12
N GLN A 594 2.59 15.32 1.47
CA GLN A 594 2.70 15.94 2.81
C GLN A 594 1.58 16.96 3.01
N VAL A 595 1.23 17.69 1.94
CA VAL A 595 0.09 18.62 1.92
C VAL A 595 -1.23 17.86 2.12
N GLU A 596 -1.42 16.73 1.41
CA GLU A 596 -2.56 15.82 1.53
C GLU A 596 -2.67 15.24 2.96
N ALA A 597 -1.59 14.67 3.49
CA ALA A 597 -1.56 14.07 4.83
C ALA A 597 -1.81 15.10 5.96
N THR A 598 -1.28 16.32 5.82
CA THR A 598 -1.52 17.43 6.76
C THR A 598 -3.01 17.82 6.78
N ALA A 599 -3.66 17.83 5.61
CA ALA A 599 -5.07 18.17 5.46
C ALA A 599 -6.00 17.11 6.07
N GLU A 600 -5.74 15.83 5.82
CA GLU A 600 -6.47 14.72 6.44
C GLU A 600 -6.34 14.72 7.96
N SER A 601 -5.12 14.89 8.46
CA SER A 601 -4.80 14.97 9.89
C SER A 601 -5.50 16.15 10.56
N TYR A 602 -5.59 17.29 9.89
CA TYR A 602 -6.37 18.43 10.35
C TYR A 602 -7.86 18.09 10.47
N ALA A 603 -8.47 17.54 9.42
CA ALA A 603 -9.89 17.19 9.42
C ALA A 603 -10.24 16.15 10.50
N LYS A 604 -9.37 15.15 10.72
CA LYS A 604 -9.54 14.16 11.80
C LYS A 604 -9.45 14.78 13.19
N ARG A 605 -8.48 15.67 13.46
CA ARG A 605 -8.41 16.40 14.75
C ARG A 605 -9.65 17.26 14.99
N ARG A 606 -10.22 17.87 13.94
CA ARG A 606 -11.48 18.61 14.03
C ARG A 606 -12.66 17.68 14.36
N ASN A 607 -12.75 16.52 13.71
CA ASN A 607 -13.79 15.53 13.98
C ASN A 607 -13.66 14.79 15.33
N LEU A 608 -12.46 14.70 15.93
CA LEU A 608 -12.32 14.19 17.30
C LEU A 608 -12.96 15.12 18.34
N LEU A 609 -12.98 16.43 18.08
CA LEU A 609 -13.60 17.44 18.94
C LEU A 609 -15.09 17.65 18.62
N ALA A 610 -15.46 17.53 17.34
CA ALA A 610 -16.83 17.68 16.86
C ALA A 610 -17.10 16.68 15.71
N PRO A 611 -17.57 15.45 16.00
CA PRO A 611 -17.78 14.42 14.99
C PRO A 611 -18.73 14.84 13.87
N GLY A 612 -18.39 14.51 12.63
CA GLY A 612 -19.23 14.77 11.45
C GLY A 612 -19.22 16.21 10.94
N THR A 613 -18.42 17.11 11.53
CA THR A 613 -18.41 18.53 11.15
C THR A 613 -17.35 18.88 10.12
N CYS A 614 -16.29 18.08 9.96
CA CYS A 614 -15.17 18.35 9.06
C CYS A 614 -15.04 17.27 7.98
N HIS A 615 -15.04 17.66 6.70
CA HIS A 615 -15.16 16.76 5.55
C HIS A 615 -13.95 16.89 4.63
N VAL A 616 -13.24 15.80 4.34
CA VAL A 616 -12.12 15.83 3.38
C VAL A 616 -12.65 15.76 1.95
N VAL A 617 -12.19 16.68 1.12
CA VAL A 617 -12.44 16.73 -0.33
C VAL A 617 -11.24 16.07 -1.04
N PRO A 618 -11.42 14.91 -1.69
CA PRO A 618 -10.29 14.17 -2.25
C PRO A 618 -9.60 14.90 -3.40
N PHE A 619 -8.35 14.54 -3.68
CA PHE A 619 -7.55 15.17 -4.73
C PHE A 619 -8.25 15.09 -6.10
N GLY A 620 -8.40 16.24 -6.77
CA GLY A 620 -9.11 16.34 -8.04
C GLY A 620 -10.62 16.07 -7.95
N LEU A 621 -11.18 15.97 -6.74
CA LEU A 621 -12.57 15.67 -6.42
C LEU A 621 -13.04 14.30 -6.94
N ASP A 622 -12.14 13.33 -7.02
CA ASP A 622 -12.46 11.99 -7.50
C ASP A 622 -13.17 11.14 -6.42
N HIS A 623 -14.47 11.38 -6.26
CA HIS A 623 -15.36 10.65 -5.33
C HIS A 623 -16.60 10.13 -6.08
N PRO A 624 -17.12 8.91 -5.78
CA PRO A 624 -18.31 8.37 -6.46
C PRO A 624 -19.52 9.32 -6.44
N ASP A 625 -19.88 9.90 -5.29
CA ASP A 625 -20.96 10.88 -5.21
C ASP A 625 -20.68 12.17 -5.96
N PHE A 626 -19.43 12.66 -5.94
CA PHE A 626 -19.08 13.86 -6.70
C PHE A 626 -19.18 13.59 -8.20
N ASN A 627 -18.70 12.44 -8.68
CA ASN A 627 -18.78 12.03 -10.08
C ASN A 627 -20.24 11.90 -10.54
N ARG A 628 -21.13 11.33 -9.70
CA ARG A 628 -22.58 11.27 -9.94
C ARG A 628 -23.20 12.67 -10.02
N LEU A 629 -22.93 13.53 -9.03
CA LEU A 629 -23.44 14.90 -8.99
C LEU A 629 -22.88 15.76 -10.13
N LEU A 630 -21.64 15.53 -10.58
CA LEU A 630 -21.04 16.19 -11.74
C LEU A 630 -21.71 15.74 -13.04
N ARG A 631 -22.04 14.46 -13.17
CA ARG A 631 -22.84 13.96 -14.30
C ARG A 631 -24.21 14.65 -14.35
N GLU A 632 -24.91 14.71 -13.22
CA GLU A 632 -26.21 15.36 -13.08
C GLU A 632 -26.13 16.87 -13.38
N ALA A 633 -25.12 17.56 -12.84
CA ALA A 633 -24.90 18.99 -13.06
C ALA A 633 -24.56 19.33 -14.52
N ILE A 634 -23.71 18.54 -15.17
CA ILE A 634 -23.38 18.70 -16.60
C ILE A 634 -24.64 18.49 -17.45
N LEU A 635 -25.40 17.41 -17.24
CA LEU A 635 -26.63 17.15 -17.99
C LEU A 635 -27.68 18.26 -17.80
N SER A 636 -27.78 18.83 -16.61
CA SER A 636 -28.68 19.94 -16.28
C SER A 636 -28.27 21.27 -16.93
N ALA A 637 -26.96 21.56 -16.98
CA ALA A 637 -26.42 22.77 -17.62
C ALA A 637 -26.26 22.65 -19.14
N MET A 638 -26.33 21.46 -19.71
CA MET A 638 -26.15 21.22 -21.13
C MET A 638 -27.26 21.87 -21.98
N PRO A 639 -26.93 22.77 -22.92
CA PRO A 639 -27.92 23.37 -23.82
C PRO A 639 -28.53 22.32 -24.77
N PRO A 640 -29.76 22.53 -25.27
CA PRO A 640 -30.44 21.57 -26.16
C PRO A 640 -29.61 21.15 -27.37
N SER A 641 -28.92 22.08 -28.01
CA SER A 641 -28.05 21.83 -29.17
C SER A 641 -26.97 20.77 -28.92
N LEU A 642 -26.35 20.79 -27.75
CA LEU A 642 -25.30 19.84 -27.35
C LEU A 642 -25.88 18.50 -26.83
N ARG A 643 -27.12 18.52 -26.33
CA ARG A 643 -27.86 17.33 -25.90
C ARG A 643 -28.40 16.52 -27.08
N GLU A 644 -28.92 17.21 -28.09
CA GLU A 644 -29.45 16.61 -29.33
C GLU A 644 -28.33 16.15 -30.26
N LYS A 645 -27.19 16.84 -30.26
CA LYS A 645 -26.02 16.51 -31.08
C LYS A 645 -24.74 16.39 -30.22
N PRO A 646 -24.50 15.22 -29.60
CA PRO A 646 -23.26 14.94 -28.88
C PRO A 646 -21.99 15.19 -29.72
N PRO A 647 -20.86 15.58 -29.11
CA PRO A 647 -19.58 15.70 -29.81
C PRO A 647 -19.15 14.37 -30.41
N ARG A 648 -18.81 14.33 -31.71
CA ARG A 648 -18.12 13.15 -32.28
C ARG A 648 -16.72 13.01 -31.69
N ARG A 649 -16.05 14.14 -31.50
CA ARG A 649 -14.68 14.28 -30.97
C ARG A 649 -14.67 15.42 -29.95
N LEU A 650 -14.05 15.18 -28.80
CA LEU A 650 -13.94 16.18 -27.73
C LEU A 650 -12.50 16.27 -27.21
N TRP A 651 -11.91 17.45 -27.32
CA TRP A 651 -10.61 17.79 -26.76
C TRP A 651 -10.73 18.21 -25.30
N LEU A 652 -9.87 17.72 -24.41
CA LEU A 652 -9.78 18.18 -23.01
C LEU A 652 -8.40 17.94 -22.39
N VAL A 653 -8.03 18.75 -21.39
CA VAL A 653 -6.86 18.48 -20.54
C VAL A 653 -7.24 17.55 -19.39
N ALA A 654 -6.37 16.59 -19.06
CA ALA A 654 -6.57 15.69 -17.93
C ALA A 654 -5.35 15.56 -17.01
N GLY A 655 -5.63 15.56 -15.70
CA GLY A 655 -4.71 15.19 -14.61
C GLY A 655 -5.29 14.01 -13.81
N SER A 656 -6.20 14.27 -12.86
CA SER A 656 -6.87 13.20 -12.09
C SER A 656 -7.81 12.31 -12.93
N GLY A 657 -8.26 12.81 -14.10
CA GLY A 657 -9.22 12.13 -14.96
C GLY A 657 -10.67 12.18 -14.49
N THR A 658 -11.00 12.92 -13.42
CA THR A 658 -12.37 13.06 -12.87
C THR A 658 -13.37 13.55 -13.94
N ILE A 659 -13.02 14.62 -14.65
CA ILE A 659 -13.85 15.22 -15.71
C ILE A 659 -13.97 14.24 -16.89
N LEU A 660 -12.85 13.72 -17.39
CA LEU A 660 -12.81 12.72 -18.48
C LEU A 660 -13.72 11.52 -18.20
N LYS A 661 -13.62 10.90 -17.01
CA LYS A 661 -14.47 9.78 -16.60
C LYS A 661 -15.95 10.17 -16.63
N THR A 662 -16.28 11.35 -16.11
CA THR A 662 -17.67 11.82 -16.04
C THR A 662 -18.24 12.04 -17.44
N LEU A 663 -17.50 12.71 -18.33
CA LEU A 663 -17.93 12.96 -19.71
C LEU A 663 -18.08 11.67 -20.51
N ALA A 664 -17.21 10.68 -20.31
CA ALA A 664 -17.35 9.36 -20.94
C ALA A 664 -18.62 8.60 -20.50
N THR A 665 -19.20 8.91 -19.33
CA THR A 665 -20.52 8.37 -18.91
C THR A 665 -21.73 9.18 -19.40
N ILE A 666 -21.49 10.31 -20.08
CA ILE A 666 -22.50 11.16 -20.68
C ILE A 666 -22.55 10.92 -22.18
N TRP A 667 -21.38 10.83 -22.82
CA TRP A 667 -21.22 10.54 -24.24
C TRP A 667 -20.28 9.35 -24.44
N PRO A 668 -20.78 8.11 -24.35
CA PRO A 668 -19.95 6.90 -24.50
C PRO A 668 -19.36 6.75 -25.91
N GLU A 669 -20.05 7.26 -26.93
CA GLU A 669 -19.64 7.20 -28.34
C GLU A 669 -18.69 8.34 -28.75
N THR A 670 -18.41 9.31 -27.87
CA THR A 670 -17.48 10.42 -28.18
C THR A 670 -16.04 9.94 -28.16
N TYR A 671 -15.27 10.31 -29.18
CA TYR A 671 -13.83 10.09 -29.20
C TYR A 671 -13.09 11.20 -28.44
N PHE A 672 -12.55 10.90 -27.28
CA PHE A 672 -11.87 11.89 -26.42
C PHE A 672 -10.41 12.08 -26.82
N LEU A 673 -10.01 13.32 -27.10
CA LEU A 673 -8.65 13.70 -27.47
C LEU A 673 -8.02 14.43 -26.28
N VAL A 674 -7.27 13.67 -25.48
CA VAL A 674 -6.86 14.09 -24.14
C VAL A 674 -5.43 14.60 -24.16
N VAL A 675 -5.18 15.78 -23.60
CA VAL A 675 -3.83 16.30 -23.39
C VAL A 675 -3.47 16.15 -21.91
N GLN A 676 -2.50 15.28 -21.62
CA GLN A 676 -2.06 14.99 -20.26
C GLN A 676 -1.05 16.04 -19.79
N VAL A 677 -1.38 16.76 -18.71
CA VAL A 677 -0.51 17.78 -18.10
C VAL A 677 -0.25 17.39 -16.64
N GLY A 678 1.02 17.23 -16.26
CA GLY A 678 1.42 16.84 -14.92
C GLY A 678 1.20 15.35 -14.64
N LYS A 679 0.27 15.03 -13.73
CA LYS A 679 0.00 13.65 -13.26
C LYS A 679 -0.50 12.76 -14.41
N GLU A 680 0.00 11.53 -14.47
CA GLU A 680 -0.43 10.59 -15.51
C GLU A 680 -1.87 10.10 -15.27
N ILE A 681 -2.63 9.94 -16.36
CA ILE A 681 -4.00 9.42 -16.31
C ILE A 681 -3.94 7.97 -15.80
N PRO A 682 -4.64 7.61 -14.71
CA PRO A 682 -4.55 6.26 -14.15
C PRO A 682 -4.90 5.19 -15.19
N ARG A 683 -4.13 4.09 -15.24
CA ARG A 683 -4.38 2.97 -16.18
C ARG A 683 -5.80 2.40 -16.09
N LEU A 684 -6.43 2.45 -14.92
CA LEU A 684 -7.84 2.07 -14.72
C LEU A 684 -8.83 3.06 -15.34
N THR A 685 -8.53 4.35 -15.35
CA THR A 685 -9.31 5.36 -16.10
C THR A 685 -9.21 5.09 -17.60
N MET A 686 -8.00 4.84 -18.10
CA MET A 686 -7.78 4.51 -19.52
C MET A 686 -8.55 3.24 -19.96
N LYS A 687 -8.66 2.23 -19.10
CA LYS A 687 -9.47 1.02 -19.38
C LYS A 687 -10.99 1.24 -19.35
N ARG A 688 -11.47 2.35 -18.79
CA ARG A 688 -12.91 2.65 -18.61
C ARG A 688 -13.46 3.68 -19.61
N VAL A 689 -12.59 4.33 -20.39
CA VAL A 689 -12.98 5.24 -21.47
C VAL A 689 -12.80 4.47 -22.79
N PRO A 690 -13.89 4.12 -23.51
CA PRO A 690 -13.81 3.20 -24.65
C PRO A 690 -13.12 3.80 -25.88
N HIS A 691 -13.24 5.11 -26.07
CA HIS A 691 -12.76 5.83 -27.25
C HIS A 691 -11.96 7.05 -26.83
N PHE A 692 -10.64 6.91 -26.68
CA PHE A 692 -9.78 8.06 -26.45
C PHE A 692 -8.38 7.88 -27.06
N TRP A 693 -7.73 9.02 -27.30
CA TRP A 693 -6.30 9.13 -27.55
C TRP A 693 -5.68 10.09 -26.54
N ALA A 694 -4.48 9.81 -26.05
CA ALA A 694 -3.77 10.69 -25.12
C ALA A 694 -2.46 11.21 -25.72
N PHE A 695 -2.34 12.54 -25.73
CA PHE A 695 -1.08 13.25 -25.94
C PHE A 695 -0.45 13.58 -24.59
N LYS A 696 0.88 13.67 -24.53
CA LYS A 696 1.60 14.19 -23.36
C LYS A 696 2.04 15.62 -23.67
N ALA A 697 1.68 16.58 -22.82
CA ALA A 697 2.14 17.95 -22.99
C ALA A 697 3.68 18.02 -22.89
N PRO A 698 4.36 18.81 -23.73
CA PRO A 698 5.83 18.88 -23.72
C PRO A 698 6.39 19.63 -22.50
N MET A 699 5.58 20.44 -21.83
CA MET A 699 5.98 21.27 -20.70
C MET A 699 5.42 20.74 -19.37
N PRO A 700 6.17 20.86 -18.25
CA PRO A 700 5.69 20.55 -16.90
C PRO A 700 4.41 21.30 -16.52
N PHE A 701 3.69 20.85 -15.50
CA PHE A 701 2.44 21.48 -15.05
C PHE A 701 2.64 22.91 -14.55
N GLU A 702 3.81 23.19 -14.00
CA GLU A 702 4.17 24.44 -13.33
C GLU A 702 4.46 25.57 -14.32
N SER A 703 4.90 25.24 -15.55
CA SER A 703 5.18 26.21 -16.62
C SER A 703 3.88 26.65 -17.33
N PRO A 704 3.75 27.90 -17.82
CA PRO A 704 2.66 28.28 -18.72
C PRO A 704 2.76 27.54 -20.07
N ALA A 705 1.69 27.61 -20.88
CA ALA A 705 1.71 27.25 -22.29
C ALA A 705 2.62 28.20 -23.08
N ASP A 706 3.01 27.79 -24.29
CA ASP A 706 3.80 28.61 -25.19
C ASP A 706 2.95 29.82 -25.63
N PRO A 707 3.42 31.07 -25.48
CA PRO A 707 2.70 32.27 -25.93
C PRO A 707 2.25 32.21 -27.40
N GLN A 708 2.98 31.49 -28.27
CA GLN A 708 2.61 31.29 -29.68
C GLN A 708 1.54 30.21 -29.88
N GLU A 709 1.26 29.40 -28.87
CA GLU A 709 0.26 28.33 -28.88
C GLU A 709 -0.92 28.60 -27.94
N MET A 710 -1.07 29.82 -27.43
CA MET A 710 -2.22 30.22 -26.61
C MET A 710 -3.54 30.14 -27.39
N PRO A 711 -4.64 29.70 -26.75
CA PRO A 711 -5.98 29.76 -27.34
C PRO A 711 -6.46 31.21 -27.53
N PRO A 712 -7.36 31.48 -28.49
CA PRO A 712 -7.96 32.80 -28.73
C PRO A 712 -9.07 33.15 -27.72
N TYR A 713 -9.10 32.47 -26.56
CA TYR A 713 -10.10 32.63 -25.51
C TYR A 713 -9.44 32.48 -24.12
N PRO A 714 -10.02 33.04 -23.04
CA PRO A 714 -9.48 32.92 -21.68
C PRO A 714 -9.34 31.46 -21.26
N SER A 715 -8.20 31.07 -20.70
CA SER A 715 -7.90 29.68 -20.36
C SER A 715 -6.84 29.62 -19.25
N VAL A 716 -6.75 28.51 -18.50
CA VAL A 716 -5.70 28.34 -17.47
C VAL A 716 -4.35 28.18 -18.19
N THR A 717 -3.47 29.17 -18.10
CA THR A 717 -2.22 29.24 -18.88
C THR A 717 -1.33 28.05 -18.65
N ASN A 718 -1.23 27.54 -17.41
CA ASN A 718 -0.38 26.40 -17.08
C ASN A 718 -1.10 25.03 -17.18
N TYR A 719 -2.36 24.99 -17.61
CA TYR A 719 -3.14 23.76 -17.70
C TYR A 719 -3.92 23.66 -19.02
N ASP A 720 -5.13 24.21 -19.09
CA ASP A 720 -6.03 24.14 -20.26
C ASP A 720 -5.41 24.70 -21.55
N ALA A 721 -4.67 25.81 -21.48
CA ALA A 721 -4.08 26.44 -22.65
C ALA A 721 -3.10 25.53 -23.43
N LYS A 722 -2.46 24.57 -22.74
CA LYS A 722 -1.50 23.62 -23.35
C LYS A 722 -2.13 22.65 -24.36
N LEU A 723 -3.45 22.54 -24.37
CA LEU A 723 -4.18 21.73 -25.34
C LEU A 723 -4.28 22.40 -26.71
N TRP A 724 -4.24 23.73 -26.78
CA TRP A 724 -4.50 24.45 -28.03
C TRP A 724 -3.45 24.17 -29.11
N GLY A 725 -2.18 23.99 -28.72
CA GLY A 725 -1.11 23.52 -29.60
C GLY A 725 -1.42 22.19 -30.31
N PHE A 726 -2.18 21.29 -29.67
CA PHE A 726 -2.62 20.03 -30.27
C PHE A 726 -3.85 20.24 -31.17
N VAL A 727 -4.82 21.04 -30.73
CA VAL A 727 -5.99 21.42 -31.55
C VAL A 727 -5.55 22.02 -32.89
N ARG A 728 -4.61 22.99 -32.87
CA ARG A 728 -4.02 23.61 -34.07
C ARG A 728 -3.36 22.63 -35.06
N ARG A 729 -2.95 21.45 -34.60
CA ARG A 729 -2.23 20.45 -35.41
C ARG A 729 -3.10 19.29 -35.88
N TYR A 730 -4.16 18.96 -35.14
CA TYR A 730 -4.83 17.67 -35.20
C TYR A 730 -6.37 17.73 -35.11
N ALA A 731 -6.97 18.90 -34.88
CA ALA A 731 -8.42 19.03 -34.84
C ALA A 731 -9.06 18.85 -36.22
N GLU A 732 -10.29 18.34 -36.23
CA GLU A 732 -11.14 18.23 -37.42
C GLU A 732 -12.33 19.20 -37.32
N PRO A 733 -12.93 19.63 -38.44
CA PRO A 733 -14.14 20.46 -38.43
C PRO A 733 -15.28 19.81 -37.63
N GLY A 734 -15.84 20.56 -36.68
CA GLY A 734 -16.89 20.06 -35.78
C GLY A 734 -16.38 19.29 -34.57
N ASP A 735 -15.07 19.30 -34.30
CA ASP A 735 -14.51 18.94 -33.00
C ASP A 735 -14.95 19.95 -31.92
N PHE A 736 -15.12 19.47 -30.70
CA PHE A 736 -15.38 20.31 -29.52
C PHE A 736 -14.15 20.43 -28.62
N VAL A 737 -14.04 21.52 -27.87
CA VAL A 737 -13.01 21.70 -26.83
C VAL A 737 -13.67 21.97 -25.48
N TRP A 738 -13.27 21.25 -24.43
CA TRP A 738 -13.69 21.54 -23.05
C TRP A 738 -12.65 22.43 -22.36
N ASN A 739 -12.99 23.70 -22.12
CA ASN A 739 -12.12 24.66 -21.43
C ASN A 739 -12.47 24.67 -19.92
N VAL A 740 -11.66 24.03 -19.08
CA VAL A 740 -12.03 23.72 -17.68
C VAL A 740 -12.08 24.96 -16.79
N GLY A 741 -11.33 26.01 -17.11
CA GLY A 741 -11.19 27.23 -16.33
C GLY A 741 -10.40 28.31 -17.07
N ARG A 742 -10.25 29.49 -16.44
CA ARG A 742 -9.31 30.56 -16.83
C ARG A 742 -8.54 31.04 -15.62
N ASP A 743 -7.33 31.55 -15.81
CA ASP A 743 -6.63 32.21 -14.71
C ASP A 743 -7.44 33.40 -14.15
N PRO A 744 -7.33 33.71 -12.85
CA PRO A 744 -7.84 34.96 -12.30
C PRO A 744 -7.27 36.17 -13.06
N PRO A 745 -7.96 37.33 -13.06
CA PRO A 745 -7.40 38.54 -13.62
C PRO A 745 -6.09 38.94 -12.91
N ALA A 746 -5.39 39.96 -13.42
CA ALA A 746 -4.37 40.63 -12.61
C ALA A 746 -5.06 41.47 -11.51
N PRO A 747 -4.59 41.45 -10.24
CA PRO A 747 -5.14 42.30 -9.19
C PRO A 747 -4.94 43.77 -9.55
N ALA A 748 -5.83 44.65 -9.08
CA ALA A 748 -5.78 46.08 -9.39
C ALA A 748 -4.44 46.73 -9.00
N SER A 749 -3.73 46.22 -7.99
CA SER A 749 -2.40 46.68 -7.58
C SER A 749 -1.26 46.31 -8.55
N ALA A 750 -1.52 45.45 -9.54
CA ALA A 750 -0.54 44.96 -10.52
C ALA A 750 -0.87 45.36 -11.96
N GLN A 751 -1.98 46.05 -12.20
CA GLN A 751 -2.26 46.67 -13.49
C GLN A 751 -1.46 47.97 -13.62
N PRO A 752 -0.90 48.30 -14.79
CA PRO A 752 -0.27 49.60 -15.00
C PRO A 752 -1.31 50.71 -14.77
N GLN A 753 -0.96 51.70 -13.96
CA GLN A 753 -1.76 52.92 -13.83
C GLN A 753 -1.70 53.67 -15.16
N GLU A 754 -2.86 53.98 -15.75
CA GLU A 754 -3.01 54.81 -16.95
C GLU A 754 -2.62 56.28 -16.69
#